data_AF-H3AHU4-F1
#
_entry.id   AF-H3AHU4-F1
#
_cell.length_a   1.000
_cell.length_b   1.000
_cell.length_c   1.000
_cell.angle_alpha   90.00
_cell.angle_beta   90.00
_cell.angle_gamma   90.00
#
_symmetry.space_group_name_H-M   'P 1'
#
loop_
_entity.id
_entity.type
_entity.pdbx_description
1 polymer ?
#
loop_
_entity_poly.entity_id
_entity_poly.type
_entity_poly.pdbx_seq_one_letter_code
_entity_poly.pdbx_strand_id
1 'polypeptide(L)'
;ECYLGGHQILQNPYRSVDFDSLRLQQSAIQDLICDHSLTPGWYRFEIFDKPAEMPTTCVEMNHCGTQAPVWLSLRDSETLPGPGEVKQLTACATWQFFFSTTKDCCLFRIPVSVRNCGDFFVYLLQPTQGCMGYCATVASDSKAQACDPEETEAGGACGALVLNFLPSSKQPPSSSAPEVVAELAGGSVYLKCSFDAPAANSSLGFIVAWSRLSPNGAKEELRQETTVQTFSFIELDGINLRLGDKIYCSTSSFFLESPEVQSLPVESKEFFAGIKLLPEVFTIAEDGKEHRLKIESTVPIPCTELSQLDHECKISLKLSMVNQVTGAEHLGLNLVLSSCQVDLLQTPCHNGTCARVVTHFTAVTDFTQDGDRTTTVVVQPIVSDSFLWSNYAPEDTEITVLDLPSAYCYSFTDPHIITFDGRRYDNYKTGTFVLYKSTVRDFEVHVRQWDCGSLNYPASCNCGFVAKEGGDVIAFDMCNGQLHETRPHLSVKSRDVTGNHIRITESYQGRKVTISFSSGAFVRADVREWGMSLTLRAPGSDFENTRGLCGNFDGDADNDLDLADGIRTDESDDHPLSFIDEWRITPGNSLFDKTPSSHISSKRRHYCSCILDASPQAGSDSSCTNHDYVQFSTLIPVLDITAEYISTGSGYSTPFFHPVGHSRMEKHKISNWGTSRKTYKHGSHHHERQFDRSRWKRQNYYDYLPTFPFQSLSQTDLEGFSYFFPEDHTADIHHEFLPSWPTPSGLTKSRALELCQEAIGNSSIGRACVDLLGTWISDVVDMCILDLQLKDDISWIEAGLALLENECEKRVLEGGAYGGGQFGKTIEAISSALKCPNFCSGNGECAEWGCACFSGFSYYDCSILTGKYIC
;
A
#
# COMPACT_ATOMS: atom_id res chain seq x y z
N GLU A 1 -71.24 44.17 10.51
CA GLU A 1 -70.50 43.31 11.46
C GLU A 1 -70.85 41.84 11.31
N CYS A 2 -72.06 41.35 11.58
CA CYS A 2 -72.35 39.90 11.58
C CYS A 2 -72.41 39.19 10.21
N TYR A 3 -72.04 39.86 9.11
CA TYR A 3 -72.00 39.30 7.75
C TYR A 3 -70.56 39.24 7.24
N LEU A 4 -70.29 38.40 6.24
CA LEU A 4 -68.96 38.29 5.61
C LEU A 4 -68.48 39.65 5.07
N GLY A 5 -67.28 40.07 5.47
CA GLY A 5 -66.74 41.40 5.16
C GLY A 5 -67.30 42.55 6.01
N GLY A 6 -68.23 42.27 6.93
CA GLY A 6 -68.75 43.24 7.89
C GLY A 6 -67.87 43.44 9.13
N HIS A 7 -66.88 42.56 9.33
CA HIS A 7 -65.85 42.57 10.37
C HIS A 7 -64.51 42.14 9.76
N GLN A 8 -63.41 42.46 10.43
CA GLN A 8 -62.06 41.92 10.14
C GLN A 8 -61.79 40.69 11.01
N ILE A 9 -60.88 39.81 10.59
CA ILE A 9 -60.46 38.65 11.38
C ILE A 9 -59.10 38.96 12.02
N LEU A 10 -59.01 38.88 13.35
CA LEU A 10 -57.77 38.93 14.11
C LEU A 10 -57.23 37.51 14.28
N GLN A 11 -56.60 37.01 13.21
CA GLN A 11 -55.93 35.71 13.19
C GLN A 11 -54.44 35.87 13.51
N ASN A 12 -54.06 35.53 14.75
CA ASN A 12 -52.65 35.36 15.14
C ASN A 12 -52.58 34.37 16.30
N PRO A 13 -51.94 33.19 16.15
CA PRO A 13 -51.87 32.17 17.19
C PRO A 13 -51.28 32.63 18.53
N TYR A 14 -50.33 33.57 18.52
CA TYR A 14 -49.71 34.08 19.74
C TYR A 14 -50.70 34.83 20.64
N ARG A 15 -51.88 35.24 20.14
CA ARG A 15 -52.95 35.86 20.94
C ARG A 15 -53.62 34.89 21.92
N SER A 16 -53.33 33.58 21.88
CA SER A 16 -53.89 32.66 22.87
C SER A 16 -53.46 33.01 24.29
N VAL A 17 -54.38 32.87 25.23
CA VAL A 17 -54.08 32.94 26.67
C VAL A 17 -52.99 31.94 27.10
N ASP A 18 -52.85 30.82 26.39
CA ASP A 18 -51.87 29.77 26.68
C ASP A 18 -50.45 30.08 26.18
N PHE A 19 -50.26 31.15 25.39
CA PHE A 19 -48.96 31.48 24.80
C PHE A 19 -48.10 32.36 25.71
N ASP A 20 -47.03 31.80 26.26
CA ASP A 20 -46.00 32.54 27.01
C ASP A 20 -45.10 33.38 26.08
N SER A 21 -45.04 34.67 26.37
CA SER A 21 -44.35 35.73 25.64
C SER A 21 -43.01 36.12 26.27
N LEU A 22 -42.63 35.54 27.42
CA LEU A 22 -41.33 35.77 28.06
C LEU A 22 -40.16 35.46 27.11
N ARG A 23 -40.30 34.43 26.25
CA ARG A 23 -39.28 34.12 25.24
C ARG A 23 -39.15 35.20 24.18
N LEU A 24 -40.27 35.72 23.63
CA LEU A 24 -40.24 36.83 22.66
C LEU A 24 -39.56 38.08 23.25
N GLN A 25 -39.79 38.38 24.54
CA GLN A 25 -39.14 39.50 25.23
C GLN A 25 -37.61 39.34 25.38
N GLN A 26 -37.08 38.13 25.23
CA GLN A 26 -35.65 37.84 25.37
C GLN A 26 -34.93 37.65 24.03
N SER A 27 -35.59 37.08 23.01
CA SER A 27 -34.98 36.79 21.70
C SER A 27 -35.48 37.65 20.53
N ALA A 28 -36.71 38.17 20.60
CA ALA A 28 -37.43 38.71 19.44
C ALA A 28 -38.44 39.82 19.80
N ILE A 29 -37.96 40.89 20.45
CA ILE A 29 -38.80 41.99 20.97
C ILE A 29 -39.66 42.66 19.88
N GLN A 30 -39.26 42.59 18.61
CA GLN A 30 -40.00 43.16 17.48
C GLN A 30 -41.26 42.36 17.08
N ASP A 31 -41.35 41.08 17.47
CA ASP A 31 -42.48 40.19 17.17
C ASP A 31 -43.57 40.22 18.26
N LEU A 32 -43.41 41.09 19.26
CA LEU A 32 -44.37 41.28 20.36
C LEU A 32 -45.66 41.97 19.86
N ILE A 33 -46.82 41.45 20.23
CA ILE A 33 -48.12 41.99 19.84
C ILE A 33 -48.38 43.34 20.55
N CYS A 34 -48.40 44.39 19.73
CA CYS A 34 -48.66 45.77 20.13
C CYS A 34 -49.84 46.36 19.35
N ASP A 35 -51.07 46.25 19.88
CA ASP A 35 -52.30 46.73 19.24
C ASP A 35 -52.48 48.27 19.26
N HIS A 36 -51.43 49.05 19.53
CA HIS A 36 -51.47 50.52 19.44
C HIS A 36 -51.63 51.03 18.00
N SER A 37 -51.41 50.15 17.02
CA SER A 37 -51.57 50.40 15.58
C SER A 37 -52.87 49.80 15.03
N LEU A 38 -53.66 49.08 15.84
CA LEU A 38 -54.89 48.42 15.41
C LEU A 38 -55.93 49.44 14.96
N THR A 39 -56.45 49.29 13.74
CA THR A 39 -57.48 50.21 13.23
C THR A 39 -58.79 50.07 14.01
N PRO A 40 -59.48 51.16 14.41
CA PRO A 40 -60.79 51.05 15.05
C PRO A 40 -61.80 50.34 14.14
N GLY A 41 -62.41 49.26 14.62
CA GLY A 41 -63.26 48.41 13.77
C GLY A 41 -63.89 47.22 14.50
N TRP A 42 -64.80 46.53 13.81
CA TRP A 42 -65.37 45.27 14.29
C TRP A 42 -64.43 44.11 13.94
N TYR A 43 -64.09 43.29 14.93
CA TYR A 43 -63.19 42.16 14.80
C TYR A 43 -63.82 40.85 15.30
N ARG A 44 -63.48 39.74 14.65
CA ARG A 44 -63.65 38.36 15.14
C ARG A 44 -62.26 37.81 15.47
N PHE A 45 -62.11 37.05 16.55
CA PHE A 45 -60.83 36.38 16.86
C PHE A 45 -60.85 34.95 16.34
N GLU A 46 -59.73 34.51 15.77
CA GLU A 46 -59.54 33.13 15.31
C GLU A 46 -58.12 32.67 15.69
N ILE A 47 -58.02 31.49 16.30
CA ILE A 47 -56.76 30.88 16.73
C ILE A 47 -56.67 29.51 16.05
N PHE A 48 -55.62 29.30 15.24
CA PHE A 48 -55.47 28.09 14.40
C PHE A 48 -56.77 27.74 13.63
N ASP A 49 -57.35 28.76 12.96
CA ASP A 49 -58.58 28.67 12.15
C ASP A 49 -59.84 28.19 12.91
N LYS A 50 -59.77 28.15 14.25
CA LYS A 50 -60.90 27.86 15.15
C LYS A 50 -61.50 29.16 15.71
N PRO A 51 -62.84 29.24 15.91
CA PRO A 51 -63.46 30.40 16.54
C PRO A 51 -62.91 30.65 17.94
N ALA A 52 -62.54 31.91 18.21
CA ALA A 52 -62.02 32.32 19.51
C ALA A 52 -62.75 33.56 20.03
N GLU A 53 -62.76 33.70 21.36
CA GLU A 53 -63.43 34.77 22.10
C GLU A 53 -62.44 35.50 22.99
N MET A 54 -62.70 36.78 23.30
CA MET A 54 -61.91 37.48 24.33
C MET A 54 -62.15 36.82 25.70
N PRO A 55 -61.10 36.42 26.45
CA PRO A 55 -61.26 35.78 27.74
C PRO A 55 -61.95 36.73 28.73
N THR A 56 -62.90 36.19 29.50
CA THR A 56 -63.66 36.93 30.53
C THR A 56 -63.01 36.89 31.92
N THR A 57 -61.80 36.32 32.01
CA THR A 57 -60.99 36.15 33.22
C THR A 57 -59.64 36.87 33.10
N CYS A 58 -59.05 37.25 34.23
CA CYS A 58 -57.80 38.00 34.26
C CYS A 58 -56.59 37.15 33.86
N VAL A 59 -56.10 37.37 32.64
CA VAL A 59 -54.87 36.78 32.09
C VAL A 59 -53.63 37.29 32.86
N GLU A 60 -52.55 36.52 32.90
CA GLU A 60 -51.27 36.90 33.52
C GLU A 60 -50.36 37.69 32.58
N MET A 61 -49.43 38.49 33.13
CA MET A 61 -48.50 39.27 32.30
C MET A 61 -47.64 38.36 31.45
N ASN A 62 -47.21 38.87 30.28
CA ASN A 62 -46.43 38.12 29.31
C ASN A 62 -47.19 36.95 28.66
N HIS A 63 -48.53 36.98 28.61
CA HIS A 63 -49.34 36.06 27.80
C HIS A 63 -49.97 36.76 26.59
N CYS A 64 -50.59 36.01 25.67
CA CYS A 64 -51.24 36.53 24.46
C CYS A 64 -50.28 37.27 23.50
N GLY A 65 -49.01 36.87 23.48
CA GLY A 65 -47.99 37.42 22.59
C GLY A 65 -47.53 38.82 22.98
N THR A 66 -47.87 39.30 24.18
CA THR A 66 -47.69 40.69 24.59
C THR A 66 -47.22 40.80 26.04
N GLN A 67 -46.61 41.93 26.43
CA GLN A 67 -46.26 42.17 27.84
C GLN A 67 -47.50 42.50 28.69
N ALA A 68 -48.48 43.19 28.10
CA ALA A 68 -49.69 43.67 28.75
C ALA A 68 -50.95 43.09 28.07
N PRO A 69 -51.36 41.87 28.44
CA PRO A 69 -52.53 41.23 27.85
C PRO A 69 -53.83 41.92 28.24
N VAL A 70 -54.70 42.08 27.24
CA VAL A 70 -55.99 42.76 27.34
C VAL A 70 -57.13 41.74 27.23
N TRP A 71 -57.92 41.64 28.30
CA TRP A 71 -59.02 40.69 28.48
C TRP A 71 -60.35 41.44 28.70
N LEU A 72 -61.49 40.74 28.63
CA LEU A 72 -62.82 41.35 28.73
C LEU A 72 -63.36 41.30 30.17
N SER A 73 -63.40 42.44 30.86
CA SER A 73 -63.92 42.49 32.22
C SER A 73 -65.44 42.62 32.24
N LEU A 74 -66.06 41.65 32.91
CA LEU A 74 -67.46 41.63 33.29
C LEU A 74 -67.58 41.97 34.78
N ARG A 75 -68.49 42.86 35.16
CA ARG A 75 -68.90 43.04 36.56
C ARG A 75 -69.86 41.93 37.00
N ASP A 76 -70.07 41.80 38.31
CA ASP A 76 -70.95 40.78 38.93
C ASP A 76 -72.41 40.76 38.40
N SER A 77 -72.85 41.82 37.71
CA SER A 77 -74.17 41.96 37.09
C SER A 77 -74.14 42.06 35.54
N GLU A 78 -72.98 41.89 34.91
CA GLU A 78 -72.79 42.06 33.46
C GLU A 78 -72.52 40.71 32.78
N THR A 79 -73.51 40.13 32.10
CA THR A 79 -73.31 38.99 31.19
C THR A 79 -72.79 39.43 29.81
N LEU A 80 -72.28 38.49 29.01
CA LEU A 80 -72.16 38.65 27.56
C LEU A 80 -73.53 38.91 26.89
N PRO A 81 -73.58 39.53 25.71
CA PRO A 81 -74.83 39.81 24.98
C PRO A 81 -75.52 38.54 24.47
N GLY A 82 -76.86 38.54 24.48
CA GLY A 82 -77.68 37.49 23.86
C GLY A 82 -77.66 37.56 22.33
N PRO A 83 -78.06 36.49 21.62
CA PRO A 83 -78.01 36.44 20.15
C PRO A 83 -78.70 37.63 19.48
N GLY A 84 -77.95 38.37 18.65
CA GLY A 84 -78.38 39.59 17.96
C GLY A 84 -78.17 40.90 18.72
N GLU A 85 -77.95 40.87 20.04
CA GLU A 85 -77.76 42.02 20.93
C GLU A 85 -76.35 42.63 20.79
N VAL A 86 -76.24 43.95 21.02
CA VAL A 86 -74.97 44.69 21.15
C VAL A 86 -74.88 45.26 22.56
N LYS A 87 -73.77 45.02 23.27
CA LYS A 87 -73.55 45.48 24.65
C LYS A 87 -72.19 46.18 24.77
N GLN A 88 -72.17 47.34 25.44
CA GLN A 88 -70.91 48.01 25.80
C GLN A 88 -70.36 47.42 27.09
N LEU A 89 -69.07 47.08 27.07
CA LEU A 89 -68.33 46.43 28.14
C LEU A 89 -66.95 47.08 28.28
N THR A 90 -66.18 46.69 29.30
CA THR A 90 -64.83 47.24 29.54
C THR A 90 -63.79 46.15 29.32
N ALA A 91 -62.87 46.33 28.38
CA ALA A 91 -61.66 45.54 28.32
C ALA A 91 -60.62 46.11 29.30
N CYS A 92 -59.86 45.22 29.93
CA CYS A 92 -58.90 45.53 30.99
C CYS A 92 -57.52 45.01 30.58
N ALA A 93 -56.48 45.83 30.76
CA ALA A 93 -55.09 45.38 30.62
C ALA A 93 -54.52 44.98 31.98
N THR A 94 -53.92 43.78 32.04
CA THR A 94 -53.18 43.31 33.22
C THR A 94 -51.80 43.98 33.29
N TRP A 95 -51.42 44.48 34.46
CA TRP A 95 -50.08 45.00 34.73
C TRP A 95 -49.62 44.76 36.17
N GLN A 96 -48.31 44.71 36.38
CA GLN A 96 -47.67 44.61 37.69
C GLN A 96 -46.47 45.56 37.73
N PHE A 97 -46.33 46.30 38.83
CA PHE A 97 -45.19 47.19 39.03
C PHE A 97 -44.00 46.43 39.62
N PHE A 98 -42.79 46.68 39.10
CA PHE A 98 -41.53 45.98 39.43
C PHE A 98 -41.13 45.90 40.92
N PHE A 99 -41.84 46.61 41.81
CA PHE A 99 -41.60 46.63 43.26
C PHE A 99 -42.85 46.28 44.10
N SER A 100 -43.90 45.69 43.50
CA SER A 100 -45.09 45.23 44.23
C SER A 100 -45.48 43.80 43.85
N THR A 101 -45.97 43.06 44.84
CA THR A 101 -46.64 41.75 44.66
C THR A 101 -48.11 41.88 44.27
N THR A 102 -48.66 43.10 44.22
CA THR A 102 -50.04 43.36 43.80
C THR A 102 -50.15 43.44 42.27
N LYS A 103 -50.59 42.34 41.63
CA LYS A 103 -51.07 42.33 40.24
C LYS A 103 -52.32 43.20 40.13
N ASP A 104 -52.33 44.21 39.26
CA ASP A 104 -53.56 44.92 38.88
C ASP A 104 -54.07 44.34 37.55
N CYS A 105 -55.14 43.55 37.65
CA CYS A 105 -55.82 42.96 36.51
C CYS A 105 -56.52 43.97 35.58
N CYS A 106 -56.68 45.24 35.99
CA CYS A 106 -57.37 46.26 35.22
C CYS A 106 -56.79 47.66 35.43
N LEU A 107 -55.48 47.80 35.25
CA LEU A 107 -54.78 49.08 35.37
C LEU A 107 -55.24 50.06 34.28
N PHE A 108 -55.34 49.58 33.05
CA PHE A 108 -55.90 50.34 31.91
C PHE A 108 -57.30 49.80 31.56
N ARG A 109 -58.25 50.71 31.32
CA ARG A 109 -59.63 50.41 30.93
C ARG A 109 -59.89 50.92 29.51
N ILE A 110 -60.35 50.03 28.64
CA ILE A 110 -60.59 50.30 27.22
C ILE A 110 -62.06 49.99 26.91
N PRO A 111 -62.85 50.93 26.37
CA PRO A 111 -64.25 50.67 26.02
C PRO A 111 -64.34 49.77 24.79
N VAL A 112 -65.08 48.67 24.91
CA VAL A 112 -65.32 47.71 23.81
C VAL A 112 -66.82 47.48 23.68
N SER A 113 -67.33 47.42 22.44
CA SER A 113 -68.72 46.97 22.21
C SER A 113 -68.69 45.55 21.68
N VAL A 114 -69.42 44.64 22.32
CA VAL A 114 -69.51 43.23 21.91
C VAL A 114 -70.88 43.00 21.27
N ARG A 115 -70.91 42.31 20.14
CA ARG A 115 -72.14 41.83 19.49
C ARG A 115 -72.12 40.31 19.38
N ASN A 116 -73.22 39.67 19.74
CA ASN A 116 -73.43 38.25 19.50
C ASN A 116 -74.08 38.04 18.13
N CYS A 117 -73.44 37.30 17.24
CA CYS A 117 -73.91 37.02 15.89
C CYS A 117 -74.64 35.66 15.75
N GLY A 118 -74.87 34.95 16.85
CA GLY A 118 -75.42 33.59 16.87
C GLY A 118 -74.30 32.57 17.10
N ASP A 119 -73.48 32.35 16.09
CA ASP A 119 -72.43 31.31 16.08
C ASP A 119 -71.03 31.83 16.49
N PHE A 120 -70.90 33.15 16.74
CA PHE A 120 -69.68 33.81 17.18
C PHE A 120 -69.96 35.21 17.74
N PHE A 121 -69.02 35.77 18.49
CA PHE A 121 -69.02 37.18 18.87
C PHE A 121 -68.15 38.03 17.94
N VAL A 122 -68.49 39.30 17.80
CA VAL A 122 -67.62 40.34 17.23
C VAL A 122 -67.44 41.49 18.19
N TYR A 123 -66.24 42.07 18.19
CA TYR A 123 -65.77 43.05 19.16
C TYR A 123 -65.39 44.34 18.43
N LEU A 124 -65.98 45.48 18.81
CA LEU A 124 -65.60 46.80 18.33
C LEU A 124 -64.38 47.26 19.13
N LEU A 125 -63.19 47.01 18.57
CA LEU A 125 -61.90 47.29 19.20
C LEU A 125 -61.36 48.67 18.80
N GLN A 126 -60.41 49.16 19.59
CA GLN A 126 -59.73 50.45 19.39
C GLN A 126 -58.23 50.27 19.67
N PRO A 127 -57.34 51.11 19.09
CA PRO A 127 -55.91 51.00 19.33
C PRO A 127 -55.55 51.21 20.82
N THR A 128 -54.62 50.40 21.32
CA THR A 128 -54.25 50.38 22.74
C THR A 128 -53.34 51.55 23.15
N GLN A 129 -53.38 51.93 24.43
CA GLN A 129 -52.53 52.98 25.00
C GLN A 129 -51.10 52.47 25.25
N GLY A 130 -50.32 52.35 24.17
CA GLY A 130 -48.99 51.70 24.18
C GLY A 130 -49.06 50.22 23.78
N CYS A 131 -47.92 49.52 23.81
CA CYS A 131 -47.84 48.11 23.44
C CYS A 131 -48.58 47.24 24.47
N MET A 132 -49.84 46.91 24.14
CA MET A 132 -50.71 45.98 24.83
C MET A 132 -51.40 45.14 23.74
N GLY A 133 -51.86 43.93 24.05
CA GLY A 133 -52.39 43.01 23.05
C GLY A 133 -53.73 42.41 23.46
N TYR A 134 -54.73 42.47 22.58
CA TYR A 134 -56.01 41.80 22.77
C TYR A 134 -55.84 40.27 22.72
N CYS A 135 -56.13 39.63 23.85
CA CYS A 135 -56.16 38.18 24.03
C CYS A 135 -57.38 37.54 23.35
N ALA A 136 -57.23 36.26 23.01
CA ALA A 136 -58.34 35.39 22.73
C ALA A 136 -58.13 33.99 23.34
N THR A 137 -59.21 33.22 23.47
CA THR A 137 -59.21 31.82 23.89
C THR A 137 -60.23 31.05 23.04
N VAL A 138 -59.98 29.76 22.78
CA VAL A 138 -60.79 28.97 21.83
C VAL A 138 -62.16 28.64 22.44
N ALA A 139 -63.24 28.85 21.68
CA ALA A 139 -64.59 28.53 22.13
C ALA A 139 -64.81 27.00 22.25
N SER A 140 -65.55 26.55 23.27
CA SER A 140 -65.70 25.12 23.59
C SER A 140 -67.05 24.52 23.16
N ASP A 141 -67.02 23.64 22.17
CA ASP A 141 -68.20 22.90 21.69
C ASP A 141 -68.80 22.00 22.77
N SER A 142 -69.94 22.43 23.32
CA SER A 142 -70.56 21.79 24.49
C SER A 142 -72.09 21.72 24.39
N LYS A 143 -72.59 20.96 23.38
CA LYS A 143 -74.00 20.55 23.27
C LYS A 143 -74.10 19.06 22.94
N ALA A 144 -74.35 18.24 23.97
CA ALA A 144 -74.72 16.83 23.79
C ALA A 144 -76.22 16.72 23.41
N GLN A 145 -76.55 15.79 22.51
CA GLN A 145 -77.92 15.54 22.05
C GLN A 145 -78.39 14.14 22.50
N ALA A 146 -79.69 13.99 22.73
CA ALA A 146 -80.31 12.77 23.27
C ALA A 146 -80.59 11.70 22.18
N CYS A 147 -80.79 10.45 22.62
CA CYS A 147 -81.03 9.29 21.76
C CYS A 147 -82.47 9.18 21.22
N ASP A 148 -82.64 8.46 20.11
CA ASP A 148 -83.91 8.19 19.43
C ASP A 148 -84.61 6.88 19.91
N PRO A 149 -85.92 6.68 19.66
CA PRO A 149 -86.79 5.84 20.49
C PRO A 149 -86.96 4.35 20.04
N GLU A 150 -85.92 3.66 19.58
CA GLU A 150 -85.97 2.19 19.31
C GLU A 150 -84.93 1.34 20.07
N GLU A 151 -84.24 1.90 21.08
CA GLU A 151 -83.38 1.13 22.01
C GLU A 151 -83.90 1.16 23.46
N THR A 152 -83.75 0.05 24.19
CA THR A 152 -84.11 -0.05 25.63
C THR A 152 -82.88 -0.11 26.51
N GLU A 153 -82.86 0.70 27.58
CA GLU A 153 -81.73 0.81 28.51
C GLU A 153 -81.38 -0.49 29.26
N ALA A 154 -80.08 -0.79 29.33
CA ALA A 154 -79.49 -1.64 30.35
C ALA A 154 -78.11 -1.10 30.77
N GLY A 155 -78.08 -0.15 31.71
CA GLY A 155 -76.83 0.32 32.32
C GLY A 155 -76.14 1.52 31.65
N GLY A 156 -76.88 2.37 30.93
CA GLY A 156 -76.37 3.68 30.48
C GLY A 156 -75.55 3.67 29.18
N ALA A 157 -75.66 2.62 28.37
CA ALA A 157 -75.11 2.58 27.01
C ALA A 157 -76.13 1.97 26.03
N CYS A 158 -76.33 2.65 24.90
CA CYS A 158 -76.92 2.07 23.68
C CYS A 158 -75.86 1.20 22.99
N GLY A 159 -76.22 0.13 22.28
CA GLY A 159 -75.21 -0.65 21.58
C GLY A 159 -75.56 -2.06 21.11
N ALA A 160 -75.09 -2.37 19.89
CA ALA A 160 -75.10 -3.71 19.31
C ALA A 160 -73.72 -4.06 18.68
N LEU A 161 -73.15 -5.16 19.16
CA LEU A 161 -72.08 -5.99 18.56
C LEU A 161 -70.85 -5.31 17.91
N VAL A 162 -69.72 -5.43 18.61
CA VAL A 162 -68.37 -5.01 18.17
C VAL A 162 -67.87 -5.84 16.99
N LEU A 163 -67.39 -5.15 15.94
CA LEU A 163 -66.25 -5.58 15.14
C LEU A 163 -65.46 -4.36 14.62
N ASN A 164 -64.20 -4.25 15.05
CA ASN A 164 -63.13 -3.39 14.51
C ASN A 164 -63.48 -1.94 14.12
N PHE A 165 -63.31 -0.98 15.04
CA PHE A 165 -62.51 0.24 14.79
C PHE A 165 -62.20 0.94 16.13
N LEU A 166 -60.95 0.83 16.59
CA LEU A 166 -60.40 1.78 17.57
C LEU A 166 -60.01 3.06 16.81
N PRO A 167 -60.36 4.26 17.30
CA PRO A 167 -59.72 5.49 16.81
C PRO A 167 -58.27 5.46 17.27
N SER A 168 -57.34 5.15 16.35
CA SER A 168 -55.91 5.12 16.65
C SER A 168 -55.45 6.44 17.27
N SER A 169 -54.61 6.35 18.29
CA SER A 169 -53.71 7.46 18.64
C SER A 169 -53.00 7.90 17.36
N LYS A 170 -53.22 9.13 16.92
CA LYS A 170 -52.50 9.71 15.79
C LYS A 170 -51.10 10.10 16.27
N GLN A 171 -50.23 9.09 16.42
CA GLN A 171 -48.81 9.34 16.52
C GLN A 171 -48.32 9.96 15.19
N PRO A 172 -47.52 11.03 15.19
CA PRO A 172 -47.06 11.66 13.96
C PRO A 172 -46.15 10.70 13.16
N PRO A 173 -46.23 10.74 11.82
CA PRO A 173 -45.41 9.89 10.97
C PRO A 173 -43.94 10.33 11.04
N SER A 174 -43.05 9.40 11.37
CA SER A 174 -41.60 9.63 11.34
C SER A 174 -41.12 10.08 9.93
N SER A 175 -40.08 10.91 9.92
CA SER A 175 -39.29 11.32 8.74
C SER A 175 -38.58 10.12 8.07
N SER A 176 -38.07 10.31 6.85
CA SER A 176 -37.07 9.38 6.30
C SER A 176 -35.77 9.43 7.13
N ALA A 177 -34.92 8.41 7.01
CA ALA A 177 -33.68 8.35 7.77
C ALA A 177 -32.74 9.49 7.34
N PRO A 178 -32.32 10.37 8.26
CA PRO A 178 -31.55 11.55 7.90
C PRO A 178 -30.17 11.20 7.33
N GLU A 179 -29.77 11.91 6.29
CA GLU A 179 -28.42 11.86 5.72
C GLU A 179 -27.63 13.09 6.20
N VAL A 180 -26.35 12.90 6.52
CA VAL A 180 -25.44 13.95 6.96
C VAL A 180 -24.36 14.16 5.90
N VAL A 181 -24.23 15.40 5.41
CA VAL A 181 -23.29 15.79 4.34
C VAL A 181 -22.53 17.05 4.78
N ALA A 182 -21.24 17.14 4.45
CA ALA A 182 -20.44 18.34 4.68
C ALA A 182 -20.53 19.32 3.50
N GLU A 183 -20.88 20.57 3.76
CA GLU A 183 -20.93 21.68 2.79
C GLU A 183 -19.94 22.79 3.20
N LEU A 184 -19.28 23.40 2.21
CA LEU A 184 -18.35 24.53 2.42
C LEU A 184 -19.06 25.85 2.10
N ALA A 185 -19.14 26.77 3.06
CA ALA A 185 -19.79 28.07 2.89
C ALA A 185 -19.01 29.19 3.60
N GLY A 186 -18.65 30.24 2.86
CA GLY A 186 -17.94 31.42 3.42
C GLY A 186 -16.54 31.15 3.97
N GLY A 187 -15.95 29.97 3.69
CA GLY A 187 -14.68 29.50 4.26
C GLY A 187 -14.83 28.58 5.48
N SER A 188 -15.97 28.62 6.17
CA SER A 188 -16.35 27.64 7.19
C SER A 188 -16.93 26.37 6.57
N VAL A 189 -16.78 25.25 7.28
CA VAL A 189 -17.41 23.97 6.94
C VAL A 189 -18.61 23.72 7.84
N TYR A 190 -19.75 23.39 7.24
CA TYR A 190 -20.98 23.06 7.94
C TYR A 190 -21.37 21.61 7.65
N LEU A 191 -21.81 20.89 8.67
CA LEU A 191 -22.48 19.61 8.51
C LEU A 191 -23.98 19.86 8.42
N LYS A 192 -24.57 19.32 7.36
CA LYS A 192 -25.97 19.45 7.01
C LYS A 192 -26.65 18.12 7.22
N CYS A 193 -27.67 18.10 8.06
CA CYS A 193 -28.57 16.97 8.20
C CYS A 193 -29.80 17.23 7.33
N SER A 194 -30.16 16.30 6.45
CA SER A 194 -31.33 16.41 5.56
C SER A 194 -32.16 15.13 5.54
N PHE A 195 -33.48 15.27 5.50
CA PHE A 195 -34.45 14.18 5.60
C PHE A 195 -35.75 14.53 4.86
N ASP A 196 -36.51 13.54 4.41
CA ASP A 196 -37.78 13.77 3.75
C ASP A 196 -38.92 13.90 4.76
N ALA A 197 -39.78 14.89 4.54
CA ALA A 197 -41.08 14.95 5.20
C ALA A 197 -42.01 13.87 4.60
N PRO A 198 -42.71 13.06 5.42
CA PRO A 198 -43.65 12.08 4.91
C PRO A 198 -44.84 12.76 4.23
N ALA A 199 -45.31 12.19 3.13
CA ALA A 199 -46.38 12.75 2.30
C ALA A 199 -47.76 12.69 2.99
N ALA A 200 -48.00 13.62 3.91
CA ALA A 200 -49.24 13.77 4.69
C ALA A 200 -49.82 15.18 4.54
N ASN A 201 -51.15 15.29 4.51
CA ASN A 201 -51.89 16.56 4.38
C ASN A 201 -51.95 17.36 5.70
N SER A 202 -50.86 17.38 6.47
CA SER A 202 -50.80 17.87 7.84
C SER A 202 -49.53 18.66 8.09
N SER A 203 -49.64 19.82 8.71
CA SER A 203 -48.49 20.67 9.05
C SER A 203 -47.63 20.02 10.13
N LEU A 204 -46.48 19.48 9.72
CA LEU A 204 -45.49 18.87 10.61
C LEU A 204 -44.39 19.87 10.99
N GLY A 205 -43.91 19.75 12.22
CA GLY A 205 -42.62 20.28 12.65
C GLY A 205 -41.66 19.13 12.96
N PHE A 206 -40.37 19.45 13.05
CA PHE A 206 -39.30 18.51 13.33
C PHE A 206 -38.43 19.02 14.47
N ILE A 207 -38.04 18.10 15.36
CA ILE A 207 -36.96 18.30 16.33
C ILE A 207 -35.75 17.58 15.78
N VAL A 208 -34.64 18.31 15.63
CA VAL A 208 -33.37 17.78 15.14
C VAL A 208 -32.35 17.87 16.25
N ALA A 209 -31.80 16.73 16.66
CA ALA A 209 -30.77 16.64 17.70
C ALA A 209 -29.48 16.06 17.13
N TRP A 210 -28.43 16.88 17.16
CA TRP A 210 -27.06 16.53 16.78
C TRP A 210 -26.32 15.94 17.97
N SER A 211 -25.62 14.82 17.75
CA SER A 211 -24.78 14.19 18.76
C SER A 211 -23.46 13.69 18.17
N ARG A 212 -22.44 13.55 19.02
CA ARG A 212 -21.17 12.88 18.70
C ARG A 212 -20.98 11.64 19.57
N LEU A 213 -20.20 10.68 19.09
CA LEU A 213 -19.71 9.55 19.88
C LEU A 213 -18.53 10.00 20.72
N SER A 214 -18.65 9.93 22.05
CA SER A 214 -17.50 10.07 22.96
C SER A 214 -16.53 8.88 22.81
N PRO A 215 -15.25 9.03 23.21
CA PRO A 215 -14.30 7.90 23.24
C PRO A 215 -14.75 6.69 24.07
N ASN A 216 -15.70 6.88 24.99
CA ASN A 216 -16.29 5.82 25.81
C ASN A 216 -17.49 5.11 25.14
N GLY A 217 -17.80 5.42 23.88
CA GLY A 217 -18.94 4.86 23.14
C GLY A 217 -20.32 5.42 23.53
N ALA A 218 -20.40 6.33 24.50
CA ALA A 218 -21.62 7.06 24.82
C ALA A 218 -21.84 8.21 23.84
N LYS A 219 -23.09 8.49 23.44
CA LYS A 219 -23.43 9.65 22.61
C LYS A 219 -23.61 10.91 23.47
N GLU A 220 -22.96 11.98 23.08
CA GLU A 220 -23.06 13.32 23.69
C GLU A 220 -23.92 14.20 22.79
N GLU A 221 -25.03 14.74 23.29
CA GLU A 221 -25.83 15.73 22.55
C GLU A 221 -25.08 17.08 22.49
N LEU A 222 -24.99 17.65 21.30
CA LEU A 222 -24.27 18.90 21.02
C LEU A 222 -25.22 20.09 20.81
N ARG A 223 -26.36 19.84 20.14
CA ARG A 223 -27.37 20.84 19.82
C ARG A 223 -28.69 20.15 19.48
N GLN A 224 -29.77 20.58 20.12
CA GLN A 224 -31.13 20.27 19.73
C GLN A 224 -31.83 21.55 19.24
N GLU A 225 -32.58 21.46 18.15
CA GLU A 225 -33.37 22.57 17.61
C GLU A 225 -34.72 22.11 17.08
N THR A 226 -35.68 23.04 17.02
CA THR A 226 -37.01 22.82 16.45
C THR A 226 -37.13 23.61 15.15
N THR A 227 -37.47 22.93 14.05
CA THR A 227 -37.55 23.52 12.71
C THR A 227 -38.78 23.02 11.94
N VAL A 228 -39.24 23.80 10.96
CA VAL A 228 -40.23 23.39 9.96
C VAL A 228 -39.58 23.05 8.61
N GLN A 229 -38.25 23.17 8.52
CA GLN A 229 -37.47 22.81 7.34
C GLN A 229 -37.06 21.33 7.41
N THR A 230 -36.91 20.71 6.24
CA THR A 230 -36.43 19.33 6.06
C THR A 230 -34.91 19.17 6.20
N PHE A 231 -34.26 20.13 6.85
CA PHE A 231 -32.82 20.13 7.09
C PHE A 231 -32.42 20.96 8.32
N SER A 232 -31.20 20.72 8.79
CA SER A 232 -30.52 21.41 9.90
C SER A 232 -29.03 21.57 9.58
N PHE A 233 -28.38 22.56 10.20
CA PHE A 233 -26.94 22.81 10.03
C PHE A 233 -26.23 22.96 11.39
N ILE A 234 -25.01 22.41 11.48
CA ILE A 234 -24.07 22.63 12.59
C ILE A 234 -22.67 22.92 12.04
N GLU A 235 -21.89 23.78 12.70
CA GLU A 235 -20.57 24.19 12.22
C GLU A 235 -19.47 23.22 12.71
N LEU A 236 -18.56 22.84 11.81
CA LEU A 236 -17.40 22.02 12.12
C LEU A 236 -16.24 22.94 12.56
N ASP A 237 -16.35 23.43 13.79
CA ASP A 237 -15.58 24.57 14.32
C ASP A 237 -14.17 24.24 14.85
N GLY A 238 -13.81 22.97 14.97
CA GLY A 238 -12.56 22.50 15.58
C GLY A 238 -12.54 22.57 17.12
N ILE A 239 -13.61 23.02 17.76
CA ILE A 239 -13.70 23.25 19.21
C ILE A 239 -14.71 22.30 19.84
N ASN A 240 -15.98 22.43 19.43
CA ASN A 240 -17.11 21.60 19.83
C ASN A 240 -17.21 20.34 18.94
N LEU A 241 -16.90 20.48 17.66
CA LEU A 241 -16.86 19.43 16.65
C LEU A 241 -15.49 19.40 15.99
N ARG A 242 -14.85 18.23 15.91
CA ARG A 242 -13.44 18.09 15.51
C ARG A 242 -13.27 17.07 14.39
N LEU A 243 -12.15 17.19 13.67
CA LEU A 243 -11.72 16.13 12.78
C LEU A 243 -11.32 14.89 13.62
N GLY A 244 -11.83 13.73 13.22
CA GLY A 244 -11.84 12.49 14.00
C GLY A 244 -13.21 12.16 14.65
N ASP A 245 -14.11 13.14 14.82
CA ASP A 245 -15.41 12.89 15.46
C ASP A 245 -16.34 12.01 14.61
N LYS A 246 -17.07 11.12 15.29
CA LYS A 246 -18.16 10.30 14.74
C LYS A 246 -19.50 10.91 15.14
N ILE A 247 -20.29 11.35 14.17
CA ILE A 247 -21.39 12.30 14.33
C ILE A 247 -22.70 11.66 13.85
N TYR A 248 -23.79 11.94 14.57
CA TYR A 248 -25.12 11.44 14.29
C TYR A 248 -26.14 12.59 14.35
N CYS A 249 -27.05 12.62 13.37
CA CYS A 249 -28.25 13.44 13.42
C CYS A 249 -29.45 12.56 13.76
N SER A 250 -30.30 13.00 14.68
CA SER A 250 -31.57 12.34 14.99
C SER A 250 -32.74 13.28 14.77
N THR A 251 -33.85 12.76 14.23
CA THR A 251 -35.02 13.54 13.82
C THR A 251 -36.30 12.94 14.42
N SER A 252 -37.08 13.77 15.12
CA SER A 252 -38.42 13.43 15.62
C SER A 252 -39.44 14.37 15.00
N SER A 253 -40.52 13.85 14.42
CA SER A 253 -41.61 14.67 13.89
C SER A 253 -42.68 14.92 14.96
N PHE A 254 -43.40 16.02 14.81
CA PHE A 254 -44.60 16.33 15.60
C PHE A 254 -45.62 17.08 14.72
N PHE A 255 -46.91 16.95 15.02
CA PHE A 255 -47.91 17.84 14.41
C PHE A 255 -47.81 19.21 15.08
N LEU A 256 -47.84 20.31 14.31
CA LEU A 256 -47.80 21.66 14.88
C LEU A 256 -48.98 21.95 15.83
N GLU A 257 -50.08 21.21 15.71
CA GLU A 257 -51.23 21.24 16.62
C GLU A 257 -51.00 20.52 17.97
N SER A 258 -49.98 19.66 18.09
CA SER A 258 -49.69 18.87 19.30
C SER A 258 -48.19 18.56 19.51
N PRO A 259 -47.34 19.56 19.83
CA PRO A 259 -45.88 19.37 19.92
C PRO A 259 -45.39 18.39 21.01
N GLU A 260 -46.22 18.11 22.02
CA GLU A 260 -45.92 17.12 23.07
C GLU A 260 -46.05 15.67 22.58
N VAL A 261 -46.77 15.43 21.47
CA VAL A 261 -46.90 14.10 20.86
C VAL A 261 -45.92 13.97 19.70
N GLN A 262 -44.77 13.36 19.99
CA GLN A 262 -43.66 13.19 19.05
C GLN A 262 -43.63 11.77 18.43
N SER A 263 -42.99 11.64 17.27
CA SER A 263 -42.67 10.34 16.69
C SER A 263 -41.55 9.67 17.48
N LEU A 264 -41.29 8.39 17.20
CA LEU A 264 -39.99 7.82 17.56
C LEU A 264 -38.89 8.56 16.77
N PRO A 265 -37.72 8.84 17.39
CA PRO A 265 -36.60 9.47 16.71
C PRO A 265 -36.02 8.54 15.65
N VAL A 266 -35.75 9.07 14.47
CA VAL A 266 -35.03 8.37 13.39
C VAL A 266 -33.63 8.96 13.29
N GLU A 267 -32.62 8.09 13.40
CA GLU A 267 -31.21 8.47 13.42
C GLU A 267 -30.53 8.26 12.06
N SER A 268 -29.52 9.08 11.78
CA SER A 268 -28.66 8.96 10.61
C SER A 268 -27.72 7.76 10.73
N LYS A 269 -27.07 7.42 9.62
CA LYS A 269 -25.82 6.64 9.68
C LYS A 269 -24.73 7.47 10.40
N GLU A 270 -23.69 6.79 10.89
CA GLU A 270 -22.50 7.44 11.42
C GLU A 270 -21.83 8.29 10.31
N PHE A 271 -21.71 9.60 10.53
CA PHE A 271 -20.88 10.48 9.73
C PHE A 271 -19.54 10.69 10.47
N PHE A 272 -18.47 10.13 9.93
CA PHE A 272 -17.12 10.44 10.40
C PHE A 272 -16.65 11.73 9.74
N ALA A 273 -16.23 12.74 10.51
CA ALA A 273 -15.65 13.97 9.98
C ALA A 273 -14.11 13.88 9.96
N GLY A 274 -13.49 13.65 8.80
CA GLY A 274 -12.02 13.61 8.72
C GLY A 274 -11.49 12.93 7.46
N ILE A 275 -10.25 12.45 7.55
CA ILE A 275 -9.61 11.61 6.52
C ILE A 275 -9.57 10.17 7.01
N LYS A 276 -9.80 9.22 6.10
CA LYS A 276 -9.63 7.78 6.35
C LYS A 276 -8.53 7.21 5.44
N LEU A 277 -7.67 6.37 6.03
CA LEU A 277 -6.75 5.51 5.32
C LEU A 277 -7.47 4.18 5.07
N LEU A 278 -7.57 3.79 3.80
CA LEU A 278 -8.34 2.63 3.35
C LEU A 278 -7.46 1.77 2.43
N PRO A 279 -6.64 0.86 2.98
CA PRO A 279 -5.91 -0.11 2.18
C PRO A 279 -6.87 -1.07 1.48
N GLU A 280 -6.47 -1.58 0.31
CA GLU A 280 -7.24 -2.55 -0.46
C GLU A 280 -7.24 -3.95 0.19
N VAL A 281 -6.18 -4.27 0.92
CA VAL A 281 -6.01 -5.45 1.78
C VAL A 281 -5.17 -5.07 3.00
N PHE A 282 -5.48 -5.65 4.16
CA PHE A 282 -4.75 -5.44 5.42
C PHE A 282 -3.62 -6.46 5.63
N THR A 283 -3.58 -7.50 4.81
CA THR A 283 -2.56 -8.55 4.83
C THR A 283 -2.04 -8.75 3.42
N ILE A 284 -0.71 -8.73 3.27
CA ILE A 284 0.04 -8.94 2.02
C ILE A 284 1.18 -9.94 2.28
N ALA A 285 1.98 -10.30 1.28
CA ALA A 285 3.12 -11.20 1.45
C ALA A 285 4.35 -10.66 0.68
N GLU A 286 5.55 -11.22 0.91
CA GLU A 286 6.79 -10.86 0.18
C GLU A 286 6.79 -11.26 -1.32
N ASP A 287 5.62 -11.46 -1.95
CA ASP A 287 5.48 -11.89 -3.34
C ASP A 287 5.70 -10.78 -4.38
N GLY A 288 5.93 -9.55 -3.93
CA GLY A 288 6.20 -8.39 -4.77
C GLY A 288 4.99 -7.82 -5.53
N LYS A 289 3.75 -8.16 -5.13
CA LYS A 289 2.54 -7.56 -5.71
C LYS A 289 2.31 -6.13 -5.22
N GLU A 290 1.89 -5.26 -6.13
CA GLU A 290 1.49 -3.88 -5.82
C GLU A 290 0.04 -3.82 -5.31
N HIS A 291 -0.14 -3.24 -4.13
CA HIS A 291 -1.43 -3.01 -3.47
C HIS A 291 -1.74 -1.51 -3.35
N ARG A 292 -3.01 -1.16 -3.12
CA ARG A 292 -3.49 0.23 -3.21
C ARG A 292 -3.96 0.75 -1.86
N LEU A 293 -3.42 1.89 -1.43
CA LEU A 293 -3.89 2.66 -0.28
C LEU A 293 -4.70 3.85 -0.78
N LYS A 294 -6.03 3.78 -0.61
CA LYS A 294 -6.95 4.90 -0.87
C LYS A 294 -6.94 5.79 0.36
N ILE A 295 -6.87 7.10 0.14
CA ILE A 295 -6.94 8.08 1.22
C ILE A 295 -8.06 9.05 0.85
N GLU A 296 -9.11 9.07 1.65
CA GLU A 296 -10.38 9.76 1.35
C GLU A 296 -10.77 10.71 2.48
N SER A 297 -11.11 11.95 2.14
CA SER A 297 -11.68 12.94 3.07
C SER A 297 -13.20 12.97 2.94
N THR A 298 -13.91 12.92 4.06
CA THR A 298 -15.35 13.19 4.16
C THR A 298 -15.69 14.66 4.34
N VAL A 299 -14.67 15.50 4.54
CA VAL A 299 -14.77 16.93 4.84
C VAL A 299 -14.17 17.74 3.69
N PRO A 300 -14.86 18.79 3.17
CA PRO A 300 -14.32 19.63 2.12
C PRO A 300 -13.12 20.42 2.63
N ILE A 301 -12.11 20.56 1.77
CA ILE A 301 -10.92 21.38 2.05
C ILE A 301 -11.30 22.86 1.86
N PRO A 302 -11.22 23.72 2.89
CA PRO A 302 -11.38 25.16 2.74
C PRO A 302 -10.11 25.77 2.16
N CYS A 303 -10.25 26.65 1.18
CA CYS A 303 -9.14 27.37 0.55
C CYS A 303 -9.39 28.87 0.54
N THR A 304 -8.33 29.66 0.77
CA THR A 304 -8.39 31.12 0.73
C THR A 304 -8.65 31.62 -0.69
N GLU A 305 -9.18 32.84 -0.83
CA GLU A 305 -9.47 33.46 -2.14
C GLU A 305 -8.22 33.58 -3.03
N LEU A 306 -7.02 33.70 -2.43
CA LEU A 306 -5.74 33.69 -3.14
C LEU A 306 -5.46 32.32 -3.78
N SER A 307 -5.67 31.22 -3.04
CA SER A 307 -5.43 29.85 -3.51
C SER A 307 -6.38 29.41 -4.64
N GLN A 308 -7.50 30.11 -4.84
CA GLN A 308 -8.46 29.83 -5.91
C GLN A 308 -8.00 30.35 -7.29
N LEU A 309 -7.04 31.29 -7.33
CA LEU A 309 -6.54 31.89 -8.57
C LEU A 309 -5.52 31.00 -9.31
N ASP A 310 -4.72 30.24 -8.57
CA ASP A 310 -3.66 29.36 -9.12
C ASP A 310 -4.07 27.88 -9.28
N HIS A 311 -5.35 27.57 -9.05
CA HIS A 311 -5.95 26.22 -9.11
C HIS A 311 -5.39 25.14 -8.14
N GLU A 312 -4.32 25.41 -7.36
CA GLU A 312 -3.73 24.45 -6.40
C GLU A 312 -4.45 24.39 -5.03
N CYS A 313 -5.78 24.27 -4.99
CA CYS A 313 -6.50 24.07 -3.73
C CYS A 313 -6.34 22.63 -3.22
N LYS A 314 -5.38 22.42 -2.30
CA LYS A 314 -4.98 21.11 -1.78
C LYS A 314 -4.53 21.12 -0.32
N ILE A 315 -4.55 19.95 0.33
CA ILE A 315 -3.77 19.69 1.55
C ILE A 315 -2.78 18.55 1.29
N SER A 316 -1.54 18.74 1.74
CA SER A 316 -0.49 17.73 1.62
C SER A 316 -0.40 16.89 2.90
N LEU A 317 -0.51 15.58 2.76
CA LEU A 317 -0.33 14.61 3.83
C LEU A 317 1.06 13.99 3.69
N LYS A 318 1.88 14.06 4.74
CA LYS A 318 3.17 13.37 4.78
C LYS A 318 3.00 12.02 5.48
N LEU A 319 3.31 10.95 4.75
CA LEU A 319 3.19 9.58 5.23
C LEU A 319 4.48 9.15 5.92
N SER A 320 4.37 8.26 6.90
CA SER A 320 5.50 7.65 7.59
C SER A 320 5.19 6.23 7.99
N MET A 321 6.21 5.40 8.18
CA MET A 321 6.02 4.00 8.59
C MET A 321 6.70 3.73 9.93
N VAL A 322 6.02 2.97 10.79
CA VAL A 322 6.48 2.57 12.11
C VAL A 322 6.31 1.06 12.26
N ASN A 323 7.41 0.35 12.52
CA ASN A 323 7.36 -1.07 12.87
C ASN A 323 6.97 -1.20 14.35
N GLN A 324 5.97 -2.03 14.67
CA GLN A 324 5.42 -2.09 16.04
C GLN A 324 6.32 -2.80 17.07
N VAL A 325 7.29 -3.58 16.61
CA VAL A 325 8.07 -4.48 17.47
C VAL A 325 9.12 -3.69 18.27
N THR A 326 8.81 -3.42 19.54
CA THR A 326 9.75 -2.77 20.47
C THR A 326 11.00 -3.63 20.67
N GLY A 327 12.15 -3.16 20.17
CA GLY A 327 13.42 -3.90 20.12
C GLY A 327 13.89 -4.26 18.70
N ALA A 328 13.05 -4.06 17.68
CA ALA A 328 13.35 -4.37 16.29
C ALA A 328 14.07 -3.24 15.51
N GLU A 329 14.90 -2.42 16.16
CA GLU A 329 15.70 -1.36 15.50
C GLU A 329 16.68 -1.91 14.43
N HIS A 330 16.83 -3.24 14.34
CA HIS A 330 17.78 -3.94 13.49
C HIS A 330 17.11 -4.84 12.42
N LEU A 331 15.77 -5.02 12.40
CA LEU A 331 15.04 -5.88 11.43
C LEU A 331 14.72 -5.19 10.09
N GLY A 332 15.44 -4.13 9.72
CA GLY A 332 15.24 -3.47 8.41
C GLY A 332 13.82 -2.93 8.14
N LEU A 333 13.44 -2.94 6.86
CA LEU A 333 12.17 -2.43 6.34
C LEU A 333 11.30 -3.57 5.82
N ASN A 334 10.04 -3.58 6.21
CA ASN A 334 9.05 -4.62 5.90
C ASN A 334 8.05 -4.17 4.80
N LEU A 335 7.81 -2.87 4.70
CA LEU A 335 6.82 -2.25 3.81
C LEU A 335 7.44 -1.03 3.13
N VAL A 336 7.05 -0.75 1.88
CA VAL A 336 7.44 0.48 1.17
C VAL A 336 6.26 1.12 0.43
N LEU A 337 6.22 2.47 0.40
CA LEU A 337 5.13 3.23 -0.24
C LEU A 337 5.61 3.92 -1.52
N SER A 338 4.72 4.03 -2.51
CA SER A 338 5.02 4.68 -3.80
C SER A 338 5.10 6.21 -3.75
N SER A 339 4.78 6.79 -2.59
CA SER A 339 5.10 8.17 -2.25
C SER A 339 5.14 8.36 -0.73
N CYS A 340 6.11 9.15 -0.29
CA CYS A 340 6.26 9.64 1.07
C CYS A 340 5.34 10.86 1.36
N GLN A 341 4.74 11.49 0.33
CA GLN A 341 3.81 12.62 0.46
C GLN A 341 2.69 12.54 -0.59
N VAL A 342 1.44 12.74 -0.16
CA VAL A 342 0.27 12.73 -1.06
C VAL A 342 -0.54 14.02 -0.92
N ASP A 343 -0.98 14.59 -2.04
CA ASP A 343 -1.81 15.79 -2.07
C ASP A 343 -3.29 15.39 -2.25
N LEU A 344 -4.14 15.75 -1.29
CA LEU A 344 -5.60 15.71 -1.44
C LEU A 344 -6.05 17.03 -2.11
N LEU A 345 -6.50 16.93 -3.36
CA LEU A 345 -7.12 18.04 -4.10
C LEU A 345 -8.57 18.24 -3.67
N GLN A 346 -9.02 19.50 -3.56
CA GLN A 346 -10.42 19.82 -3.32
C GLN A 346 -11.29 19.38 -4.51
N THR A 347 -12.35 18.62 -4.23
CA THR A 347 -13.40 18.29 -5.21
C THR A 347 -14.80 18.54 -4.62
N PRO A 348 -15.84 18.73 -5.45
CA PRO A 348 -17.21 18.76 -4.95
C PRO A 348 -17.57 17.44 -4.26
N CYS A 349 -18.11 17.51 -3.05
CA CYS A 349 -18.48 16.32 -2.27
C CYS A 349 -19.52 15.46 -3.00
N HIS A 350 -19.21 14.18 -3.21
CA HIS A 350 -20.08 13.23 -3.90
C HIS A 350 -20.16 11.92 -3.11
N ASN A 351 -21.37 11.46 -2.79
CA ASN A 351 -21.63 10.27 -1.93
C ASN A 351 -20.82 10.25 -0.61
N GLY A 352 -20.59 11.42 -0.01
CA GLY A 352 -19.84 11.56 1.24
C GLY A 352 -18.32 11.67 1.12
N THR A 353 -17.73 11.55 -0.08
CA THR A 353 -16.29 11.79 -0.32
C THR A 353 -16.08 13.17 -0.95
N CYS A 354 -15.26 14.02 -0.34
CA CYS A 354 -14.96 15.40 -0.75
C CYS A 354 -13.54 15.59 -1.34
N ALA A 355 -12.61 14.69 -1.02
CA ALA A 355 -11.30 14.62 -1.66
C ALA A 355 -10.81 13.16 -1.64
N ARG A 356 -10.04 12.76 -2.66
CA ARG A 356 -9.42 11.43 -2.71
C ARG A 356 -8.08 11.45 -3.41
N VAL A 357 -7.12 10.75 -2.84
CA VAL A 357 -5.85 10.37 -3.48
C VAL A 357 -5.64 8.85 -3.33
N VAL A 358 -4.80 8.27 -4.20
CA VAL A 358 -4.42 6.86 -4.12
C VAL A 358 -2.89 6.77 -4.22
N THR A 359 -2.26 6.21 -3.20
CA THR A 359 -0.87 5.75 -3.26
C THR A 359 -0.87 4.22 -3.33
N HIS A 360 0.27 3.64 -3.68
CA HIS A 360 0.48 2.21 -3.78
C HIS A 360 1.51 1.77 -2.74
N PHE A 361 1.49 0.51 -2.35
CA PHE A 361 2.41 -0.11 -1.42
C PHE A 361 2.72 -1.55 -1.83
N THR A 362 3.86 -2.05 -1.39
CA THR A 362 4.28 -3.44 -1.51
C THR A 362 5.02 -3.84 -0.24
N ALA A 363 5.02 -5.13 0.06
CA ALA A 363 6.01 -5.70 0.96
C ALA A 363 7.42 -5.42 0.39
N VAL A 364 8.40 -5.33 1.27
CA VAL A 364 9.78 -5.55 0.88
C VAL A 364 9.94 -7.04 0.56
N THR A 365 10.92 -7.41 -0.25
CA THR A 365 11.39 -8.79 -0.36
C THR A 365 12.85 -8.80 0.08
N ASP A 366 13.15 -9.25 1.30
CA ASP A 366 14.50 -9.15 1.89
C ASP A 366 15.27 -10.48 2.00
N PHE A 367 14.55 -11.59 1.78
CA PHE A 367 15.07 -12.97 1.75
C PHE A 367 15.60 -13.48 3.10
N THR A 368 15.14 -12.90 4.22
CA THR A 368 15.39 -13.41 5.59
C THR A 368 14.11 -14.00 6.18
N GLN A 369 14.22 -15.04 7.01
CA GLN A 369 13.07 -15.66 7.68
C GLN A 369 12.85 -15.02 9.05
N ASP A 370 12.17 -13.88 9.08
CA ASP A 370 11.88 -13.13 10.32
C ASP A 370 10.40 -13.12 10.76
N GLY A 371 9.53 -13.77 9.98
CA GLY A 371 8.13 -14.07 10.32
C GLY A 371 7.14 -12.91 10.10
N ASP A 372 5.85 -13.21 10.24
CA ASP A 372 4.77 -12.25 9.97
C ASP A 372 4.92 -10.93 10.77
N ARG A 373 5.02 -9.80 10.05
CA ARG A 373 5.33 -8.48 10.63
C ARG A 373 4.31 -7.41 10.29
N THR A 374 3.84 -6.71 11.30
CA THR A 374 2.92 -5.56 11.16
C THR A 374 3.67 -4.24 11.16
N THR A 375 3.44 -3.45 10.12
CA THR A 375 3.90 -2.06 9.97
C THR A 375 2.70 -1.13 10.00
N THR A 376 2.75 -0.10 10.85
CA THR A 376 1.75 0.96 10.89
C THR A 376 2.13 2.06 9.91
N VAL A 377 1.21 2.43 9.02
CA VAL A 377 1.30 3.63 8.16
C VAL A 377 0.64 4.79 8.91
N VAL A 378 1.47 5.76 9.27
CA VAL A 378 1.15 6.94 10.08
C VAL A 378 1.08 8.19 9.19
N VAL A 379 0.15 9.11 9.49
CA VAL A 379 0.13 10.45 8.86
C VAL A 379 0.72 11.47 9.83
N GLN A 380 1.77 12.18 9.41
CA GLN A 380 2.33 13.26 10.23
C GLN A 380 1.32 14.43 10.35
N PRO A 381 1.21 15.12 11.52
CA PRO A 381 0.23 16.17 11.74
C PRO A 381 0.22 17.23 10.64
N ILE A 382 -0.97 17.50 10.08
CA ILE A 382 -1.12 18.28 8.86
C ILE A 382 -0.72 19.74 9.08
N VAL A 383 0.18 20.24 8.23
CA VAL A 383 0.56 21.66 8.18
C VAL A 383 -0.36 22.37 7.20
N SER A 384 -1.24 23.23 7.71
CA SER A 384 -2.20 24.01 6.93
C SER A 384 -2.51 25.35 7.59
N ASP A 385 -2.78 26.37 6.76
CA ASP A 385 -3.31 27.67 7.20
C ASP A 385 -4.77 27.58 7.69
N SER A 386 -5.49 26.49 7.36
CA SER A 386 -6.83 26.26 7.86
C SER A 386 -6.80 25.76 9.30
N PHE A 387 -7.39 26.53 10.22
CA PHE A 387 -7.50 26.17 11.64
C PHE A 387 -8.09 24.77 11.88
N LEU A 388 -9.07 24.35 11.07
CA LEU A 388 -9.72 23.04 11.18
C LEU A 388 -8.76 21.87 10.84
N TRP A 389 -7.84 22.07 9.90
CA TRP A 389 -6.91 21.04 9.42
C TRP A 389 -5.54 21.11 10.10
N SER A 390 -5.17 22.25 10.68
CA SER A 390 -3.86 22.47 11.29
C SER A 390 -3.62 21.57 12.50
N ASN A 391 -2.56 20.76 12.45
CA ASN A 391 -2.19 19.74 13.45
C ASN A 391 -3.17 18.56 13.57
N TYR A 392 -4.15 18.41 12.66
CA TYR A 392 -4.93 17.17 12.60
C TYR A 392 -4.04 16.00 12.15
N ALA A 393 -4.14 14.89 12.85
CA ALA A 393 -3.60 13.60 12.44
C ALA A 393 -4.79 12.63 12.24
N PRO A 394 -4.98 12.08 11.02
CA PRO A 394 -5.89 10.97 10.75
C PRO A 394 -5.64 9.74 11.63
N GLU A 395 -6.61 8.82 11.65
CA GLU A 395 -6.42 7.50 12.27
C GLU A 395 -5.43 6.68 11.40
N ASP A 396 -4.42 6.10 12.06
CA ASP A 396 -3.38 5.29 11.41
C ASP A 396 -3.94 3.98 10.85
N THR A 397 -3.21 3.33 9.94
CA THR A 397 -3.62 2.02 9.41
C THR A 397 -2.50 0.98 9.53
N GLU A 398 -2.87 -0.24 9.92
CA GLU A 398 -1.94 -1.35 10.12
C GLU A 398 -1.97 -2.28 8.91
N ILE A 399 -0.80 -2.68 8.42
CA ILE A 399 -0.64 -3.66 7.33
C ILE A 399 0.31 -4.75 7.84
N THR A 400 -0.16 -6.00 7.81
CA THR A 400 0.66 -7.19 8.09
C THR A 400 1.25 -7.72 6.79
N VAL A 401 2.55 -7.96 6.80
CA VAL A 401 3.27 -8.70 5.75
C VAL A 401 3.45 -10.13 6.26
N LEU A 402 3.14 -11.09 5.40
CA LEU A 402 3.44 -12.50 5.59
C LEU A 402 4.82 -12.81 5.02
N ASP A 403 5.65 -13.44 5.83
CA ASP A 403 6.96 -13.99 5.43
C ASP A 403 6.74 -15.10 4.39
N LEU A 404 7.55 -15.12 3.32
CA LEU A 404 7.56 -16.18 2.32
C LEU A 404 8.98 -16.74 2.19
N PRO A 405 9.15 -18.08 2.27
CA PRO A 405 10.48 -18.67 2.17
C PRO A 405 11.15 -18.32 0.84
N SER A 406 12.47 -18.18 0.85
CA SER A 406 13.29 -18.19 -0.36
C SER A 406 14.19 -19.42 -0.35
N ALA A 407 14.49 -19.99 -1.52
CA ALA A 407 15.28 -21.20 -1.62
C ALA A 407 16.44 -21.05 -2.62
N TYR A 408 17.42 -21.93 -2.47
CA TYR A 408 18.65 -21.93 -3.26
C TYR A 408 18.88 -23.30 -3.88
N CYS A 409 19.06 -23.32 -5.20
CA CYS A 409 19.41 -24.51 -5.97
C CYS A 409 20.88 -24.43 -6.40
N TYR A 410 21.55 -25.58 -6.43
CA TYR A 410 22.97 -25.71 -6.73
C TYR A 410 23.21 -26.73 -7.84
N SER A 411 24.15 -26.44 -8.74
CA SER A 411 24.62 -27.39 -9.74
C SER A 411 26.13 -27.20 -9.93
N PHE A 412 26.94 -28.09 -9.37
CA PHE A 412 28.38 -27.88 -9.16
C PHE A 412 29.18 -29.13 -9.50
N THR A 413 30.42 -28.91 -9.92
CA THR A 413 31.33 -29.93 -10.45
C THR A 413 30.73 -30.74 -11.61
N ASP A 414 30.50 -32.04 -11.45
CA ASP A 414 30.33 -32.97 -12.58
C ASP A 414 28.92 -33.51 -12.94
N PRO A 415 27.89 -32.65 -12.97
CA PRO A 415 27.37 -31.81 -11.90
C PRO A 415 26.54 -32.61 -10.89
N HIS A 416 26.96 -32.56 -9.63
CA HIS A 416 26.09 -32.75 -8.48
C HIS A 416 25.01 -31.66 -8.47
N ILE A 417 23.75 -32.03 -8.27
CA ILE A 417 22.61 -31.11 -8.18
C ILE A 417 21.98 -31.20 -6.79
N ILE A 418 21.63 -30.04 -6.24
CA ILE A 418 20.82 -29.90 -5.03
C ILE A 418 19.66 -28.98 -5.37
N THR A 419 18.44 -29.49 -5.24
CA THR A 419 17.19 -28.77 -5.53
C THR A 419 16.88 -27.68 -4.49
N PHE A 420 15.82 -26.92 -4.73
CA PHE A 420 15.37 -25.88 -3.80
C PHE A 420 15.03 -26.42 -2.40
N ASP A 421 14.40 -27.59 -2.29
CA ASP A 421 14.04 -28.20 -1.01
C ASP A 421 15.12 -29.14 -0.44
N GLY A 422 16.23 -29.32 -1.18
CA GLY A 422 17.45 -29.97 -0.70
C GLY A 422 17.66 -31.41 -1.15
N ARG A 423 16.81 -31.95 -2.03
CA ARG A 423 17.01 -33.25 -2.68
C ARG A 423 18.31 -33.23 -3.49
N ARG A 424 19.12 -34.28 -3.32
CA ARG A 424 20.42 -34.43 -4.00
C ARG A 424 20.37 -35.54 -5.03
N TYR A 425 21.00 -35.32 -6.19
CA TYR A 425 21.23 -36.31 -7.24
C TYR A 425 22.31 -35.80 -8.21
N ASP A 426 22.82 -36.68 -9.07
CA ASP A 426 23.88 -36.35 -10.04
C ASP A 426 23.34 -36.37 -11.48
N ASN A 427 23.83 -35.46 -12.34
CA ASN A 427 23.45 -35.41 -13.76
C ASN A 427 24.66 -35.46 -14.70
N TYR A 428 25.23 -36.65 -14.90
CA TYR A 428 26.36 -36.89 -15.80
C TYR A 428 26.05 -36.75 -17.31
N LYS A 429 24.85 -36.31 -17.72
CA LYS A 429 24.48 -36.17 -19.14
C LYS A 429 24.98 -34.86 -19.74
N THR A 430 25.31 -34.86 -21.03
CA THR A 430 25.68 -33.66 -21.80
C THR A 430 24.50 -33.13 -22.61
N GLY A 431 24.52 -31.83 -22.96
CA GLY A 431 23.48 -31.12 -23.69
C GLY A 431 22.92 -29.92 -22.92
N THR A 432 21.83 -29.34 -23.41
CA THR A 432 21.13 -28.20 -22.78
C THR A 432 19.91 -28.66 -21.98
N PHE A 433 19.72 -28.12 -20.77
CA PHE A 433 18.61 -28.48 -19.87
C PHE A 433 17.89 -27.25 -19.29
N VAL A 434 16.61 -27.39 -18.90
CA VAL A 434 15.89 -26.42 -18.06
C VAL A 434 16.33 -26.61 -16.61
N LEU A 435 17.10 -25.67 -16.07
CA LEU A 435 17.57 -25.75 -14.69
C LEU A 435 16.49 -25.27 -13.72
N TYR A 436 15.90 -24.10 -13.99
CA TYR A 436 14.87 -23.48 -13.15
C TYR A 436 13.92 -22.64 -14.03
N LYS A 437 12.62 -22.89 -13.92
CA LYS A 437 11.53 -22.19 -14.59
C LYS A 437 10.45 -21.85 -13.57
N SER A 438 9.86 -20.66 -13.63
CA SER A 438 8.66 -20.32 -12.87
C SER A 438 7.40 -20.63 -13.69
N THR A 439 6.33 -21.07 -13.02
CA THR A 439 4.99 -21.24 -13.62
C THR A 439 4.11 -19.99 -13.51
N VAL A 440 4.44 -19.06 -12.60
CA VAL A 440 3.61 -17.88 -12.27
C VAL A 440 4.11 -16.56 -12.86
N ARG A 441 5.38 -16.48 -13.24
CA ARG A 441 6.00 -15.32 -13.89
C ARG A 441 6.88 -15.76 -15.05
N ASP A 442 7.16 -14.84 -15.98
CA ASP A 442 7.97 -15.13 -17.18
C ASP A 442 9.47 -15.19 -16.86
N PHE A 443 9.89 -16.23 -16.14
CA PHE A 443 11.26 -16.45 -15.69
C PHE A 443 11.73 -17.88 -15.99
N GLU A 444 12.91 -18.00 -16.61
CA GLU A 444 13.45 -19.28 -17.04
C GLU A 444 14.98 -19.24 -17.19
N VAL A 445 15.65 -20.30 -16.72
CA VAL A 445 17.11 -20.48 -16.74
C VAL A 445 17.43 -21.81 -17.41
N HIS A 446 18.16 -21.76 -18.52
CA HIS A 446 18.72 -22.94 -19.16
C HIS A 446 20.22 -23.06 -18.82
N VAL A 447 20.70 -24.29 -18.70
CA VAL A 447 22.12 -24.62 -18.51
C VAL A 447 22.62 -25.46 -19.68
N ARG A 448 23.87 -25.25 -20.11
CA ARG A 448 24.58 -26.12 -21.05
C ARG A 448 25.62 -26.93 -20.31
N GLN A 449 25.65 -28.24 -20.56
CA GLN A 449 26.55 -29.21 -19.95
C GLN A 449 27.37 -29.90 -21.04
N TRP A 450 28.69 -29.77 -20.98
CA TRP A 450 29.63 -30.39 -21.94
C TRP A 450 30.36 -31.59 -21.32
N ASP A 451 31.06 -32.38 -22.14
CA ASP A 451 32.03 -33.35 -21.62
C ASP A 451 33.22 -32.59 -21.00
N CYS A 452 33.48 -32.83 -19.70
CA CYS A 452 34.60 -32.25 -18.97
C CYS A 452 35.66 -33.29 -18.59
N GLY A 453 35.92 -34.23 -19.50
CA GLY A 453 37.25 -34.79 -19.70
C GLY A 453 37.70 -35.87 -18.72
N SER A 454 36.78 -36.64 -18.12
CA SER A 454 37.19 -37.85 -17.42
C SER A 454 37.79 -38.85 -18.40
N LEU A 455 38.96 -39.40 -18.05
CA LEU A 455 39.71 -40.34 -18.89
C LEU A 455 39.08 -41.74 -18.97
N ASN A 456 38.12 -42.05 -18.09
CA ASN A 456 37.66 -43.43 -17.84
C ASN A 456 36.12 -43.58 -17.82
N TYR A 457 35.38 -42.51 -17.56
CA TYR A 457 33.94 -42.53 -17.30
C TYR A 457 33.26 -41.33 -17.98
N PRO A 458 31.98 -41.42 -18.39
CA PRO A 458 31.23 -40.26 -18.87
C PRO A 458 30.96 -39.31 -17.69
N ALA A 459 31.30 -38.03 -17.84
CA ALA A 459 31.08 -37.02 -16.81
C ALA A 459 30.91 -35.64 -17.46
N SER A 460 29.73 -35.05 -17.34
CA SER A 460 29.47 -33.71 -17.86
C SER A 460 29.83 -32.62 -16.83
N CYS A 461 29.90 -31.37 -17.25
CA CYS A 461 30.00 -30.20 -16.35
C CYS A 461 29.27 -29.02 -16.97
N ASN A 462 28.74 -28.10 -16.15
CA ASN A 462 28.14 -26.87 -16.67
C ASN A 462 29.21 -25.99 -17.35
N CYS A 463 28.97 -25.60 -18.60
CA CYS A 463 29.84 -24.72 -19.40
C CYS A 463 29.21 -23.37 -19.72
N GLY A 464 27.95 -23.16 -19.35
CA GLY A 464 27.27 -21.87 -19.47
C GLY A 464 25.84 -21.90 -18.97
N PHE A 465 25.28 -20.72 -18.70
CA PHE A 465 23.86 -20.55 -18.44
C PHE A 465 23.28 -19.39 -19.27
N VAL A 466 21.96 -19.43 -19.46
CA VAL A 466 21.19 -18.30 -19.99
C VAL A 466 19.92 -18.15 -19.16
N ALA A 467 19.68 -16.94 -18.68
CA ALA A 467 18.57 -16.61 -17.80
C ALA A 467 17.72 -15.49 -18.42
N LYS A 468 16.40 -15.64 -18.28
CA LYS A 468 15.39 -14.72 -18.78
C LYS A 468 14.51 -14.22 -17.63
N GLU A 469 14.18 -12.92 -17.65
CA GLU A 469 13.06 -12.36 -16.91
C GLU A 469 12.27 -11.37 -17.79
N GLY A 470 11.08 -11.77 -18.23
CA GLY A 470 10.23 -10.98 -19.10
C GLY A 470 10.93 -10.57 -20.41
N GLY A 471 11.25 -9.28 -20.56
CA GLY A 471 11.95 -8.74 -21.71
C GLY A 471 13.48 -8.89 -21.68
N ASP A 472 14.06 -9.23 -20.53
CA ASP A 472 15.51 -9.38 -20.36
C ASP A 472 15.97 -10.82 -20.63
N VAL A 473 17.05 -10.98 -21.39
CA VAL A 473 17.71 -12.28 -21.62
C VAL A 473 19.22 -12.07 -21.59
N ILE A 474 19.90 -12.74 -20.65
CA ILE A 474 21.36 -12.65 -20.46
C ILE A 474 21.95 -14.06 -20.49
N ALA A 475 22.98 -14.27 -21.31
CA ALA A 475 23.72 -15.53 -21.40
C ALA A 475 25.18 -15.33 -20.98
N PHE A 476 25.70 -16.27 -20.20
CA PHE A 476 27.08 -16.34 -19.73
C PHE A 476 27.65 -17.70 -20.10
N ASP A 477 28.55 -17.73 -21.08
CA ASP A 477 28.83 -18.93 -21.88
C ASP A 477 30.34 -19.11 -22.14
N MET A 478 30.89 -20.29 -21.83
CA MET A 478 32.23 -20.75 -22.23
C MET A 478 32.24 -22.06 -23.02
N CYS A 479 31.08 -22.56 -23.46
CA CYS A 479 30.97 -23.83 -24.21
C CYS A 479 31.57 -23.76 -25.64
N ASN A 480 31.91 -22.56 -26.14
CA ASN A 480 32.38 -22.34 -27.51
C ASN A 480 33.91 -22.53 -27.66
N GLY A 481 34.38 -23.78 -27.63
CA GLY A 481 35.78 -24.14 -27.90
C GLY A 481 36.17 -25.49 -27.30
N GLN A 482 37.45 -25.68 -26.98
CA GLN A 482 37.93 -26.87 -26.26
C GLN A 482 38.05 -26.60 -24.76
N LEU A 483 37.85 -27.66 -23.95
CA LEU A 483 38.05 -27.65 -22.49
C LEU A 483 39.44 -27.06 -22.16
N HIS A 484 39.52 -26.24 -21.10
CA HIS A 484 40.70 -25.44 -20.70
C HIS A 484 41.18 -24.34 -21.69
N GLU A 485 40.75 -24.31 -22.96
CA GLU A 485 41.13 -23.25 -23.92
C GLU A 485 40.16 -22.06 -23.95
N THR A 486 38.92 -22.26 -23.50
CA THR A 486 37.83 -21.27 -23.55
C THR A 486 37.86 -20.26 -22.41
N ARG A 487 37.04 -19.22 -22.55
CA ARG A 487 36.78 -18.21 -21.51
C ARG A 487 35.30 -17.85 -21.50
N PRO A 488 34.71 -17.53 -20.34
CA PRO A 488 33.31 -17.10 -20.27
C PRO A 488 33.10 -15.77 -20.97
N HIS A 489 32.02 -15.69 -21.74
CA HIS A 489 31.56 -14.50 -22.43
C HIS A 489 30.15 -14.14 -21.95
N LEU A 490 29.99 -12.96 -21.34
CA LEU A 490 28.69 -12.41 -20.97
C LEU A 490 28.06 -11.68 -22.15
N SER A 491 26.80 -11.97 -22.45
CA SER A 491 26.03 -11.34 -23.52
C SER A 491 24.61 -10.99 -23.07
N VAL A 492 24.25 -9.70 -23.14
CA VAL A 492 22.87 -9.24 -22.96
C VAL A 492 22.19 -9.35 -24.33
N LYS A 493 21.36 -10.38 -24.51
CA LYS A 493 20.72 -10.74 -25.78
C LYS A 493 19.41 -9.98 -26.04
N SER A 494 18.70 -9.66 -24.96
CA SER A 494 17.48 -8.84 -24.97
C SER A 494 17.44 -8.04 -23.67
N ARG A 495 16.77 -6.89 -23.69
CA ARG A 495 16.58 -6.05 -22.52
C ARG A 495 15.24 -5.31 -22.58
N ASP A 496 14.51 -5.25 -21.46
CA ASP A 496 13.42 -4.27 -21.30
C ASP A 496 14.00 -2.90 -20.91
N VAL A 497 13.87 -1.92 -21.80
CA VAL A 497 14.39 -0.55 -21.62
C VAL A 497 13.48 0.29 -20.70
N THR A 498 12.30 -0.21 -20.31
CA THR A 498 11.20 0.59 -19.74
C THR A 498 10.96 0.40 -18.24
N GLY A 499 11.51 -0.64 -17.60
CA GLY A 499 11.26 -0.88 -16.17
C GLY A 499 12.19 -1.84 -15.42
N ASN A 500 13.01 -2.66 -16.09
CA ASN A 500 13.79 -3.69 -15.41
C ASN A 500 15.25 -3.27 -15.17
N HIS A 501 15.69 -3.46 -13.92
CA HIS A 501 17.07 -3.34 -13.48
C HIS A 501 17.68 -4.74 -13.32
N ILE A 502 18.25 -5.26 -14.41
CA ILE A 502 19.26 -6.34 -14.30
C ILE A 502 20.45 -5.74 -13.56
N ARG A 503 21.00 -6.47 -12.58
CA ARG A 503 22.26 -6.10 -11.91
C ARG A 503 23.29 -7.21 -12.12
N ILE A 504 24.46 -6.85 -12.64
CA ILE A 504 25.56 -7.76 -12.95
C ILE A 504 26.74 -7.39 -12.05
N THR A 505 27.15 -8.32 -11.17
CA THR A 505 28.28 -8.12 -10.27
C THR A 505 29.38 -9.16 -10.45
N GLU A 506 30.60 -8.74 -10.15
CA GLU A 506 31.83 -9.53 -10.25
C GLU A 506 32.53 -9.61 -8.89
N SER A 507 33.00 -10.80 -8.53
CA SER A 507 33.82 -11.09 -7.37
C SER A 507 35.05 -11.93 -7.77
N TYR A 508 36.12 -11.81 -6.98
CA TYR A 508 37.35 -12.60 -7.11
C TYR A 508 38.03 -12.56 -8.51
N GLN A 509 38.10 -11.39 -9.16
CA GLN A 509 38.77 -11.23 -10.47
C GLN A 509 38.16 -12.12 -11.56
N GLY A 510 36.85 -11.97 -11.81
CA GLY A 510 36.09 -12.67 -12.85
C GLY A 510 35.66 -14.10 -12.52
N ARG A 511 35.97 -14.60 -11.31
CA ARG A 511 35.72 -16.00 -10.93
C ARG A 511 34.35 -16.26 -10.34
N LYS A 512 33.69 -15.25 -9.78
CA LYS A 512 32.33 -15.35 -9.27
C LYS A 512 31.51 -14.22 -9.86
N VAL A 513 30.60 -14.54 -10.79
CA VAL A 513 29.75 -13.56 -11.49
C VAL A 513 28.31 -13.81 -11.07
N THR A 514 27.61 -12.79 -10.57
CA THR A 514 26.18 -12.88 -10.21
C THR A 514 25.35 -12.00 -11.12
N ILE A 515 24.32 -12.57 -11.74
CA ILE A 515 23.28 -11.84 -12.48
C ILE A 515 22.01 -11.88 -11.63
N SER A 516 21.68 -10.74 -11.02
CA SER A 516 20.49 -10.53 -10.23
C SER A 516 19.39 -9.87 -11.06
N PHE A 517 18.16 -10.38 -10.89
CA PHE A 517 16.97 -9.98 -11.63
C PHE A 517 16.04 -9.12 -10.79
N SER A 518 15.05 -8.48 -11.44
CA SER A 518 14.20 -7.47 -10.80
C SER A 518 13.27 -8.06 -9.73
N SER A 519 12.90 -9.34 -9.84
CA SER A 519 12.22 -10.13 -8.80
C SER A 519 13.08 -10.46 -7.57
N GLY A 520 14.39 -10.25 -7.64
CA GLY A 520 15.35 -10.73 -6.63
C GLY A 520 15.78 -12.19 -6.78
N ALA A 521 15.28 -12.90 -7.79
CA ALA A 521 15.94 -14.10 -8.30
C ALA A 521 17.37 -13.76 -8.75
N PHE A 522 18.30 -14.69 -8.64
CA PHE A 522 19.63 -14.53 -9.24
C PHE A 522 20.17 -15.85 -9.79
N VAL A 523 21.12 -15.74 -10.72
CA VAL A 523 22.01 -16.84 -11.10
C VAL A 523 23.45 -16.40 -10.91
N ARG A 524 24.21 -17.17 -10.12
CA ARG A 524 25.63 -16.96 -9.82
C ARG A 524 26.44 -18.10 -10.43
N ALA A 525 27.51 -17.76 -11.14
CA ALA A 525 28.47 -18.70 -11.70
C ALA A 525 29.85 -18.56 -11.05
N ASP A 526 30.36 -19.68 -10.53
CA ASP A 526 31.68 -19.90 -9.95
C ASP A 526 32.58 -20.58 -10.99
N VAL A 527 33.35 -19.79 -11.73
CA VAL A 527 34.11 -20.22 -12.91
C VAL A 527 35.42 -20.93 -12.54
N ARG A 528 35.75 -21.98 -13.29
CA ARG A 528 37.01 -22.74 -13.28
C ARG A 528 37.44 -23.05 -14.71
N GLU A 529 38.55 -23.77 -14.89
CA GLU A 529 39.09 -24.10 -16.22
C GLU A 529 38.32 -25.25 -16.90
N TRP A 530 37.58 -26.05 -16.11
CA TRP A 530 36.73 -27.15 -16.56
C TRP A 530 35.28 -26.74 -16.90
N GLY A 531 34.88 -25.51 -16.60
CA GLY A 531 33.48 -25.05 -16.65
C GLY A 531 33.14 -24.12 -15.48
N MET A 532 31.94 -24.23 -14.94
CA MET A 532 31.47 -23.43 -13.79
C MET A 532 30.56 -24.22 -12.85
N SER A 533 30.59 -23.89 -11.57
CA SER A 533 29.52 -24.24 -10.63
C SER A 533 28.44 -23.14 -10.66
N LEU A 534 27.17 -23.51 -10.50
CA LEU A 534 26.03 -22.60 -10.50
C LEU A 534 25.35 -22.58 -9.13
N THR A 535 24.86 -21.41 -8.74
CA THR A 535 23.95 -21.21 -7.59
C THR A 535 22.83 -20.29 -8.03
N LEU A 536 21.59 -20.71 -7.79
CA LEU A 536 20.37 -20.01 -8.19
C LEU A 536 19.56 -19.71 -6.93
N ARG A 537 18.88 -18.56 -6.88
CA ARG A 537 17.90 -18.25 -5.82
C ARG A 537 16.50 -18.07 -6.42
N ALA A 538 15.53 -18.78 -5.86
CA ALA A 538 14.11 -18.54 -6.08
C ALA A 538 13.57 -17.55 -5.03
N PRO A 539 12.85 -16.49 -5.42
CA PRO A 539 12.12 -15.62 -4.51
C PRO A 539 10.84 -16.33 -4.02
N GLY A 540 10.31 -15.94 -2.86
CA GLY A 540 9.09 -16.55 -2.31
C GLY A 540 7.83 -16.40 -3.17
N SER A 541 7.85 -15.51 -4.17
CA SER A 541 6.83 -15.44 -5.22
C SER A 541 6.77 -16.66 -6.14
N ASP A 542 7.80 -17.53 -6.15
CA ASP A 542 7.83 -18.79 -6.89
C ASP A 542 7.63 -20.04 -6.01
N PHE A 543 7.31 -19.90 -4.71
CA PHE A 543 7.00 -21.03 -3.83
C PHE A 543 5.82 -21.86 -4.37
N GLU A 544 5.89 -23.19 -4.28
CA GLU A 544 5.05 -24.22 -4.96
C GLU A 544 5.09 -24.19 -6.51
N ASN A 545 5.82 -23.23 -7.10
CA ASN A 545 5.66 -22.79 -8.49
C ASN A 545 6.96 -22.79 -9.32
N THR A 546 8.03 -23.48 -8.86
CA THR A 546 9.20 -23.75 -9.71
C THR A 546 9.04 -25.09 -10.44
N ARG A 547 9.73 -25.25 -11.57
CA ARG A 547 9.92 -26.53 -12.28
C ARG A 547 11.31 -26.56 -12.94
N GLY A 548 11.81 -27.73 -13.32
CA GLY A 548 13.16 -27.92 -13.88
C GLY A 548 14.01 -28.85 -13.02
N LEU A 549 15.29 -29.00 -13.38
CA LEU A 549 16.26 -29.79 -12.62
C LEU A 549 16.44 -29.32 -11.15
N CYS A 550 16.08 -28.08 -10.82
CA CYS A 550 16.07 -27.53 -9.47
C CYS A 550 14.87 -27.94 -8.59
N GLY A 551 13.92 -28.74 -9.11
CA GLY A 551 12.79 -29.23 -8.32
C GLY A 551 11.55 -28.31 -8.33
N ASN A 552 10.64 -28.54 -7.38
CA ASN A 552 9.30 -27.93 -7.39
C ASN A 552 9.11 -26.72 -6.42
N PHE A 553 9.96 -26.65 -5.38
CA PHE A 553 9.97 -25.63 -4.31
C PHE A 553 8.68 -25.56 -3.47
N ASP A 554 8.20 -26.70 -2.95
CA ASP A 554 7.06 -26.80 -2.01
C ASP A 554 7.46 -27.14 -0.56
N GLY A 555 8.73 -27.45 -0.32
CA GLY A 555 9.29 -27.83 0.98
C GLY A 555 9.43 -29.33 1.22
N ASP A 556 9.04 -30.20 0.28
CA ASP A 556 9.09 -31.66 0.37
C ASP A 556 10.06 -32.29 -0.65
N ALA A 557 11.33 -32.39 -0.25
CA ALA A 557 12.42 -33.00 -1.02
C ALA A 557 12.19 -34.47 -1.46
N ASP A 558 11.19 -35.17 -0.93
CA ASP A 558 10.85 -36.53 -1.39
C ASP A 558 10.10 -36.52 -2.75
N ASN A 559 9.51 -35.39 -3.16
CA ASN A 559 8.74 -35.27 -4.42
C ASN A 559 9.47 -34.48 -5.53
N ASP A 560 10.62 -33.88 -5.22
CA ASP A 560 11.41 -32.99 -6.10
C ASP A 560 11.85 -33.60 -7.45
N LEU A 561 11.77 -34.93 -7.59
CA LEU A 561 12.13 -35.69 -8.79
C LEU A 561 10.91 -36.30 -9.51
N ASP A 562 9.69 -35.98 -9.07
CA ASP A 562 8.46 -36.40 -9.73
C ASP A 562 8.36 -35.77 -11.14
N LEU A 563 7.89 -36.56 -12.10
CA LEU A 563 7.71 -36.13 -13.48
C LEU A 563 6.58 -35.10 -13.59
N ALA A 564 6.55 -34.30 -14.66
CA ALA A 564 5.61 -33.17 -14.77
C ALA A 564 4.11 -33.57 -14.85
N ASP A 565 3.78 -34.87 -14.96
CA ASP A 565 2.44 -35.43 -14.86
C ASP A 565 2.08 -35.98 -13.46
N GLY A 566 2.99 -35.88 -12.48
CA GLY A 566 2.83 -36.39 -11.12
C GLY A 566 3.11 -37.89 -10.97
N ILE A 567 3.77 -38.52 -11.95
CA ILE A 567 4.29 -39.88 -11.79
C ILE A 567 5.63 -39.83 -11.06
N ARG A 568 5.65 -40.43 -9.86
CA ARG A 568 6.89 -40.68 -9.11
C ARG A 568 7.89 -41.50 -9.94
N THR A 569 9.13 -41.06 -10.00
CA THR A 569 10.25 -41.91 -10.43
C THR A 569 10.45 -43.05 -9.42
N ASP A 570 10.88 -44.22 -9.89
CA ASP A 570 11.12 -45.37 -8.99
C ASP A 570 12.28 -45.04 -8.03
N GLU A 571 12.05 -45.16 -6.72
CA GLU A 571 12.98 -44.75 -5.65
C GLU A 571 14.30 -45.57 -5.62
N SER A 572 14.48 -46.50 -6.56
CA SER A 572 15.53 -47.52 -6.58
C SER A 572 16.72 -47.24 -7.50
N ASP A 573 16.65 -46.24 -8.38
CA ASP A 573 17.78 -45.83 -9.23
C ASP A 573 18.62 -44.72 -8.56
N ASP A 574 19.93 -44.96 -8.41
CA ASP A 574 20.91 -43.95 -7.93
C ASP A 574 20.99 -42.70 -8.85
N HIS A 575 20.44 -42.78 -10.07
CA HIS A 575 20.51 -41.73 -11.10
C HIS A 575 19.13 -41.52 -11.74
N PRO A 576 18.45 -40.37 -11.55
CA PRO A 576 17.07 -40.14 -12.01
C PRO A 576 17.02 -39.79 -13.51
N LEU A 577 17.45 -40.72 -14.37
CA LEU A 577 17.67 -40.51 -15.80
C LEU A 577 16.41 -40.04 -16.55
N SER A 578 15.22 -40.54 -16.17
CA SER A 578 13.94 -40.16 -16.78
C SER A 578 13.55 -38.70 -16.50
N PHE A 579 13.73 -38.24 -15.27
CA PHE A 579 13.51 -36.85 -14.86
C PHE A 579 14.52 -35.91 -15.54
N ILE A 580 15.79 -36.32 -15.62
CA ILE A 580 16.83 -35.56 -16.34
C ILE A 580 16.48 -35.39 -17.84
N ASP A 581 16.00 -36.45 -18.49
CA ASP A 581 15.61 -36.39 -19.90
C ASP A 581 14.29 -35.63 -20.15
N GLU A 582 13.39 -35.51 -19.17
CA GLU A 582 12.20 -34.64 -19.29
C GLU A 582 12.61 -33.15 -19.40
N TRP A 583 13.60 -32.73 -18.61
CA TRP A 583 14.11 -31.34 -18.63
C TRP A 583 15.14 -31.05 -19.74
N ARG A 584 15.43 -32.03 -20.60
CA ARG A 584 16.38 -31.91 -21.72
C ARG A 584 15.79 -31.10 -22.89
N ILE A 585 16.48 -30.02 -23.26
CA ILE A 585 16.04 -29.10 -24.32
C ILE A 585 16.52 -29.58 -25.69
N THR A 586 15.59 -29.80 -26.62
CA THR A 586 15.92 -30.11 -28.02
C THR A 586 16.76 -29.01 -28.69
N PRO A 587 17.78 -29.37 -29.52
CA PRO A 587 18.69 -28.40 -30.14
C PRO A 587 17.99 -27.25 -30.85
N GLY A 588 18.53 -26.03 -30.66
CA GLY A 588 18.02 -24.83 -31.31
C GLY A 588 16.72 -24.28 -30.72
N ASN A 589 16.13 -24.89 -29.70
CA ASN A 589 14.97 -24.34 -28.98
C ASN A 589 15.35 -23.67 -27.65
N SER A 590 16.63 -23.62 -27.30
CA SER A 590 17.13 -22.93 -26.11
C SER A 590 17.18 -21.41 -26.29
N LEU A 591 17.11 -20.67 -25.18
CA LEU A 591 17.46 -19.24 -25.09
C LEU A 591 18.93 -18.97 -25.50
N PHE A 592 19.79 -19.99 -25.53
CA PHE A 592 21.11 -19.93 -26.15
C PHE A 592 21.06 -19.71 -27.67
N ASP A 593 19.98 -20.14 -28.33
CA ASP A 593 19.87 -20.14 -29.80
C ASP A 593 18.82 -19.15 -30.31
N LYS A 594 17.71 -18.97 -29.59
CA LYS A 594 16.59 -18.08 -29.98
C LYS A 594 16.18 -17.19 -28.81
N THR A 595 16.17 -15.88 -29.01
CA THR A 595 15.45 -14.95 -28.13
C THR A 595 13.97 -14.93 -28.50
N PRO A 596 13.04 -15.11 -27.55
CA PRO A 596 11.63 -14.82 -27.76
C PRO A 596 11.42 -13.33 -28.08
N SER A 597 10.38 -13.01 -28.85
CA SER A 597 9.95 -11.62 -29.01
C SER A 597 9.46 -11.07 -27.67
N SER A 598 10.12 -10.04 -27.13
CA SER A 598 9.77 -9.47 -25.84
C SER A 598 8.38 -8.83 -25.86
N HIS A 599 7.59 -9.15 -24.83
CA HIS A 599 6.44 -8.33 -24.47
C HIS A 599 6.94 -7.13 -23.67
N ILE A 600 6.45 -5.93 -23.98
CA ILE A 600 6.79 -4.70 -23.25
C ILE A 600 6.23 -4.82 -21.84
N SER A 601 7.09 -4.82 -20.83
CA SER A 601 6.67 -4.85 -19.43
C SER A 601 5.94 -3.55 -19.05
N SER A 602 5.06 -3.62 -18.06
CA SER A 602 4.50 -2.41 -17.46
C SER A 602 5.60 -1.67 -16.71
N LYS A 603 5.84 -0.39 -17.03
CA LYS A 603 6.83 0.45 -16.34
C LYS A 603 6.70 0.31 -14.82
N ARG A 604 7.74 -0.24 -14.19
CA ARG A 604 7.81 -0.47 -12.74
C ARG A 604 7.68 0.84 -11.97
N ARG A 605 7.08 0.78 -10.78
CA ARG A 605 6.99 1.94 -9.87
C ARG A 605 8.18 1.95 -8.92
N HIS A 606 8.66 3.14 -8.60
CA HIS A 606 9.64 3.35 -7.53
C HIS A 606 8.91 3.53 -6.20
N TYR A 607 9.56 3.17 -5.09
CA TYR A 607 9.01 3.30 -3.75
C TYR A 607 9.94 4.14 -2.85
N CYS A 608 9.52 4.41 -1.61
CA CYS A 608 10.34 4.98 -0.54
C CYS A 608 10.03 4.30 0.80
N SER A 609 10.98 4.40 1.73
CA SER A 609 10.97 3.76 3.05
C SER A 609 10.23 4.55 4.14
N CYS A 610 9.78 5.78 3.85
CA CYS A 610 8.99 6.67 4.73
C CYS A 610 9.43 6.71 6.22
N ILE A 611 10.72 6.53 6.52
CA ILE A 611 11.21 6.42 7.90
C ILE A 611 11.04 7.78 8.61
N LEU A 612 10.64 7.73 9.88
CA LEU A 612 10.34 8.93 10.68
C LEU A 612 11.56 9.78 11.04
N ASP A 613 12.79 9.26 10.90
CA ASP A 613 14.05 9.92 11.25
C ASP A 613 14.97 10.18 10.05
N ALA A 614 14.97 11.45 9.58
CA ALA A 614 16.07 12.06 8.85
C ALA A 614 16.03 13.59 9.04
N SER A 615 17.20 14.23 9.12
CA SER A 615 17.28 15.69 9.33
C SER A 615 16.66 16.50 8.18
N PRO A 616 16.05 17.68 8.44
CA PRO A 616 15.26 18.45 7.47
C PRO A 616 16.13 19.25 6.47
N GLN A 617 17.12 18.60 5.84
CA GLN A 617 18.03 19.21 4.85
C GLN A 617 18.28 18.34 3.60
N ALA A 618 17.66 17.16 3.49
CA ALA A 618 17.45 16.53 2.18
C ALA A 618 16.21 17.16 1.51
N GLY A 619 16.28 17.43 0.21
CA GLY A 619 15.15 18.02 -0.52
C GLY A 619 13.96 17.06 -0.58
N SER A 620 12.78 17.54 -0.20
CA SER A 620 11.53 16.76 -0.23
C SER A 620 11.02 16.61 -1.67
N ASP A 621 11.64 15.72 -2.44
CA ASP A 621 11.03 15.22 -3.67
C ASP A 621 9.78 14.42 -3.31
N SER A 622 8.62 14.84 -3.83
CA SER A 622 7.35 14.15 -3.63
C SER A 622 7.25 12.87 -4.45
N SER A 623 8.17 12.63 -5.39
CA SER A 623 8.27 11.39 -6.15
C SER A 623 9.33 10.47 -5.56
N CYS A 624 8.97 9.20 -5.39
CA CYS A 624 9.96 8.13 -5.23
C CYS A 624 10.83 8.02 -6.49
N THR A 625 12.15 7.89 -6.32
CA THR A 625 13.11 7.91 -7.43
C THR A 625 14.09 6.74 -7.47
N ASN A 626 14.52 6.18 -6.33
CA ASN A 626 15.66 5.25 -6.28
C ASN A 626 15.53 4.04 -5.32
N HIS A 627 14.46 3.89 -4.54
CA HIS A 627 14.27 2.67 -3.72
C HIS A 627 13.44 1.63 -4.49
N ASP A 628 14.09 0.53 -4.86
CA ASP A 628 13.45 -0.74 -5.18
C ASP A 628 12.93 -1.40 -3.89
N TYR A 629 11.94 -2.29 -4.02
CA TYR A 629 11.37 -3.06 -2.91
C TYR A 629 12.11 -4.38 -2.62
N VAL A 630 13.13 -4.71 -3.41
CA VAL A 630 13.89 -5.96 -3.31
C VAL A 630 15.27 -5.67 -2.73
N GLN A 631 15.65 -6.32 -1.63
CA GLN A 631 16.93 -6.08 -0.96
C GLN A 631 18.01 -7.08 -1.43
N PHE A 632 19.14 -6.57 -1.90
CA PHE A 632 20.29 -7.35 -2.36
C PHE A 632 21.43 -7.32 -1.34
N SER A 633 21.32 -8.17 -0.31
CA SER A 633 22.37 -8.40 0.69
C SER A 633 23.45 -9.35 0.15
N THR A 634 24.71 -9.09 0.46
CA THR A 634 25.86 -9.98 0.16
C THR A 634 27.01 -9.68 1.11
N LEU A 635 27.80 -10.70 1.44
CA LEU A 635 28.99 -10.66 2.30
C LEU A 635 30.29 -10.86 1.50
N ILE A 636 30.18 -11.42 0.29
CA ILE A 636 31.28 -11.52 -0.67
C ILE A 636 31.49 -10.14 -1.32
N PRO A 637 32.72 -9.60 -1.39
CA PRO A 637 32.99 -8.32 -2.04
C PRO A 637 32.62 -8.35 -3.52
N VAL A 638 31.74 -7.44 -3.93
CA VAL A 638 31.22 -7.30 -5.30
C VAL A 638 31.63 -5.98 -5.94
N LEU A 639 32.07 -6.05 -7.20
CA LEU A 639 32.16 -4.92 -8.13
C LEU A 639 30.90 -4.91 -9.00
N ASP A 640 30.29 -3.75 -9.19
CA ASP A 640 29.13 -3.60 -10.06
C ASP A 640 29.57 -3.28 -11.50
N ILE A 641 29.46 -4.27 -12.38
CA ILE A 641 29.91 -4.20 -13.79
C ILE A 641 28.74 -4.00 -14.76
N THR A 642 27.52 -3.82 -14.25
CA THR A 642 26.26 -3.64 -15.02
C THR A 642 26.41 -2.60 -16.13
N ALA A 643 27.09 -1.48 -15.86
CA ALA A 643 27.27 -0.39 -16.82
C ALA A 643 28.10 -0.80 -18.06
N GLU A 644 29.06 -1.71 -17.92
CA GLU A 644 29.98 -2.09 -19.01
C GLU A 644 29.25 -2.83 -20.14
N TYR A 645 28.24 -3.62 -19.79
CA TYR A 645 27.45 -4.44 -20.74
C TYR A 645 26.18 -3.74 -21.24
N ILE A 646 25.76 -2.64 -20.59
CA ILE A 646 24.47 -1.98 -20.86
C ILE A 646 24.61 -0.57 -21.48
N SER A 647 25.80 0.05 -21.47
CA SER A 647 25.98 1.47 -21.86
C SER A 647 26.41 1.76 -23.31
N THR A 648 26.25 0.82 -24.25
CA THR A 648 26.72 0.99 -25.65
C THR A 648 25.65 1.42 -26.66
N GLY A 649 25.15 2.64 -26.48
CA GLY A 649 24.37 3.36 -27.50
C GLY A 649 25.16 3.84 -28.73
N SER A 650 26.40 3.39 -28.95
CA SER A 650 27.19 3.67 -30.16
C SER A 650 28.48 2.83 -30.27
N GLY A 651 28.62 2.08 -31.37
CA GLY A 651 29.91 1.62 -31.93
C GLY A 651 30.67 0.51 -31.18
N TYR A 652 31.01 -0.58 -31.87
CA TYR A 652 31.79 -1.69 -31.32
C TYR A 652 33.04 -1.26 -30.53
N SER A 653 33.08 -1.64 -29.25
CA SER A 653 34.32 -1.81 -28.49
C SER A 653 34.27 -3.14 -27.75
N THR A 654 34.90 -4.18 -28.32
CA THR A 654 35.09 -5.47 -27.65
C THR A 654 35.88 -5.26 -26.34
N PRO A 655 35.39 -5.71 -25.17
CA PRO A 655 36.15 -5.64 -23.93
C PRO A 655 37.43 -6.47 -24.04
N PHE A 656 38.58 -5.78 -24.10
CA PHE A 656 39.88 -6.45 -24.02
C PHE A 656 40.15 -6.80 -22.55
N PHE A 657 39.94 -8.06 -22.18
CA PHE A 657 40.52 -8.61 -20.94
C PHE A 657 42.04 -8.38 -20.97
N HIS A 658 42.53 -7.49 -20.11
CA HIS A 658 43.95 -7.15 -20.07
C HIS A 658 44.79 -8.36 -19.63
N PRO A 659 45.89 -8.70 -20.33
CA PRO A 659 46.83 -9.71 -19.87
C PRO A 659 47.58 -9.23 -18.63
N VAL A 660 47.96 -10.17 -17.76
CA VAL A 660 48.74 -9.91 -16.54
C VAL A 660 50.08 -9.24 -16.88
N GLY A 661 50.31 -8.00 -16.41
CA GLY A 661 51.62 -7.36 -16.57
C GLY A 661 51.73 -5.90 -16.13
N HIS A 662 52.65 -5.65 -15.18
CA HIS A 662 53.26 -4.35 -14.85
C HIS A 662 52.34 -3.17 -14.45
N SER A 663 52.11 -3.05 -13.14
CA SER A 663 51.89 -1.74 -12.51
C SER A 663 53.09 -0.81 -12.73
N ARG A 664 52.82 0.45 -13.08
CA ARG A 664 53.80 1.55 -13.04
C ARG A 664 53.27 2.64 -12.11
N MET A 665 53.77 2.67 -10.88
CA MET A 665 53.42 3.70 -9.89
C MET A 665 53.63 5.13 -10.44
N GLU A 666 52.55 5.90 -10.56
CA GLU A 666 52.64 7.36 -10.53
C GLU A 666 52.38 7.86 -9.10
N LYS A 667 53.29 8.68 -8.58
CA LYS A 667 53.21 9.20 -7.21
C LYS A 667 52.49 10.54 -7.23
N HIS A 668 51.25 10.59 -6.73
CA HIS A 668 50.59 11.86 -6.45
C HIS A 668 51.39 12.67 -5.42
N LYS A 669 52.13 13.68 -5.89
CA LYS A 669 52.64 14.76 -5.05
C LYS A 669 51.62 15.89 -5.02
N ILE A 670 51.31 16.32 -3.80
CA ILE A 670 50.53 17.52 -3.54
C ILE A 670 51.31 18.76 -4.04
N SER A 671 50.65 19.63 -4.80
CA SER A 671 51.13 20.99 -5.07
C SER A 671 49.96 21.97 -5.08
N ASN A 672 50.01 22.95 -4.17
CA ASN A 672 49.05 24.05 -4.11
C ASN A 672 49.62 25.29 -4.83
N TRP A 673 48.74 26.25 -5.14
CA TRP A 673 49.03 27.57 -5.76
C TRP A 673 49.52 27.64 -7.22
N GLY A 674 49.07 28.70 -7.91
CA GLY A 674 50.03 29.56 -8.62
C GLY A 674 49.79 29.80 -10.12
N THR A 675 49.02 30.85 -10.42
CA THR A 675 48.95 31.54 -11.72
C THR A 675 50.25 31.62 -12.53
N SER A 676 50.20 31.30 -13.84
CA SER A 676 50.51 32.29 -14.90
C SER A 676 50.14 31.81 -16.31
N ARG A 677 50.07 32.75 -17.27
CA ARG A 677 49.86 32.51 -18.71
C ARG A 677 51.19 32.21 -19.43
N LYS A 678 51.16 31.36 -20.46
CA LYS A 678 51.71 31.68 -21.80
C LYS A 678 51.33 30.65 -22.87
N THR A 679 51.21 31.12 -24.10
CA THR A 679 51.07 30.34 -25.34
C THR A 679 52.45 30.01 -25.93
N TYR A 680 52.56 28.99 -26.79
CA TYR A 680 52.97 29.17 -28.21
C TYR A 680 52.91 27.89 -29.06
N LYS A 681 52.87 28.11 -30.37
CA LYS A 681 52.58 27.23 -31.51
C LYS A 681 53.62 26.12 -31.83
N HIS A 682 53.09 24.94 -32.20
CA HIS A 682 53.22 24.27 -33.53
C HIS A 682 54.60 23.71 -34.00
N GLY A 683 54.57 22.51 -34.59
CA GLY A 683 55.68 21.93 -35.37
C GLY A 683 55.53 20.42 -35.60
N SER A 684 55.41 19.99 -36.86
CA SER A 684 55.36 18.57 -37.26
C SER A 684 56.60 18.18 -38.06
N HIS A 685 57.07 16.94 -37.95
CA HIS A 685 57.92 16.34 -38.98
C HIS A 685 57.70 14.83 -39.08
N HIS A 686 57.40 14.35 -40.30
CA HIS A 686 57.54 12.93 -40.67
C HIS A 686 59.02 12.56 -40.75
N HIS A 687 59.34 11.30 -40.45
CA HIS A 687 60.40 10.60 -41.18
C HIS A 687 60.07 9.11 -41.34
N GLU A 688 60.01 8.69 -42.60
CA GLU A 688 59.75 7.32 -43.05
C GLU A 688 61.07 6.60 -43.33
N ARG A 689 61.21 5.34 -42.91
CA ARG A 689 62.24 4.41 -43.40
C ARG A 689 61.73 2.97 -43.42
N GLN A 690 61.74 2.39 -44.62
CA GLN A 690 61.45 0.99 -44.91
C GLN A 690 62.76 0.20 -45.05
N PHE A 691 62.79 -1.06 -44.63
CA PHE A 691 63.79 -2.06 -45.05
C PHE A 691 63.14 -3.45 -45.18
N ASP A 692 63.72 -4.33 -46.00
CA ASP A 692 63.05 -5.47 -46.62
C ASP A 692 63.82 -6.80 -46.44
N ARG A 693 63.09 -7.93 -46.48
CA ARG A 693 63.55 -9.34 -46.48
C ARG A 693 64.18 -9.86 -45.16
N SER A 694 64.21 -11.17 -44.89
CA SER A 694 64.07 -12.32 -45.81
C SER A 694 63.30 -13.53 -45.23
N ARG A 695 62.79 -14.40 -46.12
CA ARG A 695 62.15 -15.69 -45.79
C ARG A 695 63.19 -16.80 -45.58
N TRP A 696 62.92 -17.71 -44.65
CA TRP A 696 63.29 -19.13 -44.78
C TRP A 696 62.04 -19.98 -45.03
N LYS A 697 62.19 -21.19 -45.61
CA LYS A 697 61.07 -22.00 -46.13
C LYS A 697 61.48 -23.46 -46.30
N ARG A 698 60.72 -24.43 -45.74
CA ARG A 698 60.36 -25.77 -46.28
C ARG A 698 59.60 -26.61 -45.22
N GLN A 699 58.36 -27.06 -45.47
CA GLN A 699 57.91 -28.27 -46.22
C GLN A 699 58.12 -29.59 -45.42
N ASN A 700 57.18 -30.56 -45.34
CA ASN A 700 55.87 -30.71 -46.01
C ASN A 700 54.94 -31.78 -45.37
N TYR A 701 53.65 -31.77 -45.79
CA TYR A 701 52.63 -32.85 -45.74
C TYR A 701 52.14 -33.32 -44.35
N TYR A 702 50.88 -33.78 -44.15
CA TYR A 702 49.62 -33.71 -44.94
C TYR A 702 48.47 -33.35 -43.94
N ASP A 703 47.32 -32.69 -44.22
CA ASP A 703 46.55 -32.32 -45.43
C ASP A 703 45.32 -33.22 -45.74
N TYR A 704 44.12 -32.79 -45.28
CA TYR A 704 42.79 -33.25 -45.73
C TYR A 704 41.81 -32.06 -45.59
N LEU A 705 41.03 -31.74 -46.64
CA LEU A 705 40.16 -30.56 -46.70
C LEU A 705 38.83 -30.87 -47.42
N PRO A 706 37.66 -30.68 -46.79
CA PRO A 706 36.39 -30.57 -47.51
C PRO A 706 36.35 -29.27 -48.31
N THR A 707 35.83 -29.31 -49.54
CA THR A 707 35.74 -28.11 -50.40
C THR A 707 34.29 -27.64 -50.52
N PHE A 708 33.98 -26.46 -49.99
CA PHE A 708 32.71 -25.76 -50.25
C PHE A 708 32.97 -24.30 -50.66
N PRO A 709 32.15 -23.72 -51.55
CA PRO A 709 32.42 -22.40 -52.11
C PRO A 709 31.99 -21.28 -51.15
N PHE A 710 32.92 -20.37 -50.83
CA PHE A 710 32.58 -19.12 -50.16
C PHE A 710 31.72 -18.24 -51.08
N GLN A 711 30.42 -18.15 -50.78
CA GLN A 711 29.70 -16.90 -50.99
C GLN A 711 30.05 -15.97 -49.82
N SER A 712 30.33 -14.70 -50.13
CA SER A 712 30.62 -13.69 -49.10
C SER A 712 29.32 -13.31 -48.38
N LEU A 713 29.11 -13.92 -47.22
CA LEU A 713 28.07 -13.50 -46.27
C LEU A 713 28.32 -12.05 -45.82
N SER A 714 27.23 -11.31 -45.59
CA SER A 714 27.28 -9.96 -45.03
C SER A 714 27.50 -10.01 -43.51
N GLN A 715 27.88 -8.88 -42.91
CA GLN A 715 28.09 -8.81 -41.46
C GLN A 715 26.79 -9.10 -40.69
N THR A 716 25.63 -8.72 -41.25
CA THR A 716 24.29 -9.08 -40.75
C THR A 716 23.95 -10.56 -40.85
N ASP A 717 24.56 -11.32 -41.76
CA ASP A 717 24.36 -12.78 -41.83
C ASP A 717 25.21 -13.51 -40.77
N LEU A 718 26.31 -12.92 -40.31
CA LEU A 718 27.18 -13.47 -39.27
C LEU A 718 26.62 -13.31 -37.86
N GLU A 719 25.80 -12.29 -37.62
CA GLU A 719 25.13 -12.04 -36.34
C GLU A 719 23.86 -12.92 -36.15
N GLY A 720 23.45 -13.65 -37.20
CA GLY A 720 22.23 -14.48 -37.22
C GLY A 720 22.41 -15.97 -36.87
N PHE A 721 23.63 -16.45 -36.62
CA PHE A 721 23.90 -17.83 -36.24
C PHE A 721 24.30 -17.92 -34.76
N SER A 722 23.49 -18.61 -33.94
CA SER A 722 24.06 -19.21 -32.73
C SER A 722 25.09 -20.26 -33.15
N TYR A 723 26.21 -20.34 -32.42
CA TYR A 723 27.22 -21.35 -32.76
C TYR A 723 26.67 -22.74 -32.41
N PHE A 724 27.03 -23.72 -33.22
CA PHE A 724 26.63 -25.12 -33.05
C PHE A 724 27.26 -25.69 -31.77
N PHE A 725 26.42 -26.08 -30.80
CA PHE A 725 26.84 -26.81 -29.59
C PHE A 725 26.70 -28.31 -29.86
N PRO A 726 27.80 -29.07 -30.01
CA PRO A 726 27.75 -30.47 -30.45
C PRO A 726 26.91 -31.40 -29.58
N GLU A 727 26.87 -31.14 -28.28
CA GLU A 727 26.31 -32.01 -27.25
C GLU A 727 24.78 -32.07 -27.30
N ASP A 728 24.10 -31.02 -27.80
CA ASP A 728 22.65 -31.08 -28.09
C ASP A 728 22.33 -32.06 -29.25
N HIS A 729 23.34 -32.50 -30.00
CA HIS A 729 23.21 -33.34 -31.19
C HIS A 729 23.86 -34.73 -31.06
N THR A 730 24.58 -35.01 -29.97
CA THR A 730 25.10 -36.34 -29.66
C THR A 730 24.00 -37.22 -29.06
N ALA A 731 23.92 -38.49 -29.48
CA ALA A 731 23.05 -39.46 -28.83
C ALA A 731 23.73 -40.06 -27.60
N ASP A 732 23.00 -40.17 -26.48
CA ASP A 732 23.53 -40.72 -25.22
C ASP A 732 24.02 -42.17 -25.40
N ILE A 733 25.34 -42.37 -25.31
CA ILE A 733 25.96 -43.70 -25.35
C ILE A 733 25.89 -44.30 -23.94
N HIS A 734 24.71 -44.81 -23.57
CA HIS A 734 24.51 -45.48 -22.30
C HIS A 734 25.42 -46.72 -22.18
N HIS A 735 26.24 -46.72 -21.13
CA HIS A 735 26.89 -47.87 -20.52
C HIS A 735 26.80 -47.67 -19.01
N GLU A 736 26.40 -48.70 -18.27
CA GLU A 736 26.52 -48.71 -16.81
C GLU A 736 28.01 -48.80 -16.44
N PHE A 737 28.63 -47.64 -16.24
CA PHE A 737 29.95 -47.55 -15.64
C PHE A 737 29.80 -47.43 -14.13
N LEU A 738 30.33 -48.41 -13.39
CA LEU A 738 30.45 -48.36 -11.95
C LEU A 738 31.90 -47.95 -11.60
N PRO A 739 32.14 -46.72 -11.13
CA PRO A 739 33.47 -46.30 -10.70
C PRO A 739 33.95 -47.18 -9.54
N SER A 740 35.25 -47.47 -9.45
CA SER A 740 35.77 -48.42 -8.45
C SER A 740 37.06 -47.93 -7.79
N TRP A 741 37.34 -48.45 -6.58
CA TRP A 741 38.54 -48.13 -5.82
C TRP A 741 39.52 -49.33 -5.79
N PRO A 742 40.84 -49.12 -5.97
CA PRO A 742 41.46 -47.85 -6.34
C PRO A 742 41.13 -47.43 -7.78
N THR A 743 41.25 -46.14 -8.05
CA THR A 743 41.10 -45.58 -9.40
C THR A 743 42.23 -46.05 -10.34
N PRO A 744 42.12 -45.85 -11.67
CA PRO A 744 43.16 -46.23 -12.62
C PRO A 744 44.56 -45.63 -12.37
N SER A 745 44.68 -44.42 -11.80
CA SER A 745 45.95 -43.83 -11.36
C SER A 745 46.50 -44.45 -10.06
N GLY A 746 45.67 -45.14 -9.30
CA GLY A 746 46.00 -45.78 -8.02
C GLY A 746 45.53 -45.03 -6.78
N LEU A 747 44.68 -44.00 -6.90
CA LEU A 747 44.10 -43.30 -5.75
C LEU A 747 43.16 -44.24 -4.97
N THR A 748 43.23 -44.23 -3.64
CA THR A 748 42.35 -45.04 -2.77
C THR A 748 41.29 -44.18 -2.10
N LYS A 749 40.13 -44.76 -1.75
CA LYS A 749 39.07 -44.02 -1.02
C LYS A 749 39.58 -43.40 0.29
N SER A 750 40.52 -44.06 0.98
CA SER A 750 41.14 -43.50 2.18
C SER A 750 41.99 -42.26 1.89
N ARG A 751 42.74 -42.24 0.77
CA ARG A 751 43.56 -41.09 0.41
C ARG A 751 42.73 -39.95 -0.20
N ALA A 752 41.66 -40.27 -0.93
CA ALA A 752 40.66 -39.30 -1.37
C ALA A 752 40.00 -38.62 -0.16
N LEU A 753 39.56 -39.40 0.84
CA LEU A 753 38.99 -38.88 2.09
C LEU A 753 39.97 -37.94 2.83
N GLU A 754 41.23 -38.33 3.00
CA GLU A 754 42.27 -37.47 3.60
C GLU A 754 42.41 -36.13 2.85
N LEU A 755 42.48 -36.18 1.52
CA LEU A 755 42.65 -35.00 0.66
C LEU A 755 41.43 -34.07 0.70
N CYS A 756 40.23 -34.62 0.55
CA CYS A 756 38.98 -33.85 0.63
C CYS A 756 38.78 -33.23 2.01
N GLN A 757 39.04 -33.96 3.10
CA GLN A 757 38.97 -33.40 4.46
C GLN A 757 40.00 -32.28 4.68
N GLU A 758 41.20 -32.40 4.12
CA GLU A 758 42.23 -31.37 4.21
C GLU A 758 41.84 -30.10 3.42
N ALA A 759 41.40 -30.23 2.18
CA ALA A 759 41.03 -29.08 1.34
C ALA A 759 39.69 -28.43 1.77
N ILE A 760 38.62 -29.22 1.87
CA ILE A 760 37.26 -28.72 2.15
C ILE A 760 37.15 -28.32 3.63
N GLY A 761 37.48 -29.23 4.55
CA GLY A 761 37.31 -29.04 5.99
C GLY A 761 38.29 -28.03 6.60
N ASN A 762 39.57 -28.04 6.21
CA ASN A 762 40.58 -27.10 6.71
C ASN A 762 40.75 -25.83 5.84
N SER A 763 39.89 -25.59 4.85
CA SER A 763 39.82 -24.31 4.13
C SER A 763 39.63 -23.10 5.07
N SER A 764 39.81 -21.88 4.55
CA SER A 764 39.44 -20.66 5.30
C SER A 764 37.94 -20.62 5.61
N ILE A 765 37.10 -21.02 4.66
CA ILE A 765 35.64 -20.97 4.79
C ILE A 765 35.10 -22.11 5.66
N GLY A 766 35.56 -23.34 5.46
CA GLY A 766 35.14 -24.51 6.25
C GLY A 766 35.42 -24.33 7.75
N ARG A 767 36.58 -23.76 8.11
CA ARG A 767 36.92 -23.45 9.51
C ARG A 767 36.20 -22.23 10.07
N ALA A 768 35.88 -21.22 9.25
CA ALA A 768 35.15 -20.04 9.72
C ALA A 768 33.65 -20.31 9.91
N CYS A 769 33.07 -21.17 9.07
CA CYS A 769 31.64 -21.45 8.99
C CYS A 769 31.22 -22.79 9.63
N VAL A 770 32.13 -23.54 10.27
CA VAL A 770 31.86 -24.90 10.79
C VAL A 770 30.59 -25.00 11.64
N ASP A 771 30.39 -24.04 12.54
CA ASP A 771 29.24 -23.99 13.45
C ASP A 771 27.90 -23.68 12.75
N LEU A 772 27.93 -23.12 11.54
CA LEU A 772 26.74 -22.81 10.72
C LEU A 772 26.45 -23.90 9.68
N LEU A 773 27.49 -24.48 9.09
CA LEU A 773 27.36 -25.45 7.99
C LEU A 773 27.03 -26.85 8.49
N GLY A 774 27.47 -27.24 9.69
CA GLY A 774 27.13 -28.53 10.30
C GLY A 774 27.49 -29.72 9.39
N THR A 775 26.49 -30.48 8.94
CA THR A 775 26.70 -31.65 8.06
C THR A 775 27.24 -31.29 6.68
N TRP A 776 27.01 -30.06 6.18
CA TRP A 776 27.39 -29.65 4.83
C TRP A 776 28.89 -29.79 4.54
N ILE A 777 29.74 -29.72 5.56
CA ILE A 777 31.19 -29.96 5.39
C ILE A 777 31.47 -31.45 5.13
N SER A 778 30.71 -32.37 5.73
CA SER A 778 30.79 -33.81 5.38
C SER A 778 30.20 -34.05 4.00
N ASP A 779 29.05 -33.45 3.70
CA ASP A 779 28.35 -33.61 2.43
C ASP A 779 29.25 -33.23 1.23
N VAL A 780 29.93 -32.07 1.32
CA VAL A 780 30.87 -31.61 0.28
C VAL A 780 32.18 -32.40 0.27
N VAL A 781 32.57 -33.01 1.39
CA VAL A 781 33.69 -33.98 1.42
C VAL A 781 33.31 -35.28 0.70
N ASP A 782 32.08 -35.77 0.87
CA ASP A 782 31.61 -36.98 0.19
C ASP A 782 31.44 -36.74 -1.33
N MET A 783 30.94 -35.56 -1.74
CA MET A 783 30.93 -35.10 -3.14
C MET A 783 32.36 -35.06 -3.73
N CYS A 784 33.30 -34.41 -3.04
CA CYS A 784 34.72 -34.39 -3.45
C CYS A 784 35.34 -35.80 -3.59
N ILE A 785 34.86 -36.79 -2.81
CA ILE A 785 35.32 -38.19 -2.96
C ILE A 785 34.74 -38.83 -4.22
N LEU A 786 33.53 -38.45 -4.66
CA LEU A 786 32.93 -38.87 -5.93
C LEU A 786 33.63 -38.20 -7.12
N ASP A 787 33.84 -36.87 -7.09
CA ASP A 787 34.67 -36.13 -8.06
C ASP A 787 36.00 -36.86 -8.30
N LEU A 788 36.74 -37.16 -7.23
CA LEU A 788 38.03 -37.85 -7.32
C LEU A 788 37.93 -39.30 -7.83
N GLN A 789 36.80 -39.97 -7.61
CA GLN A 789 36.56 -41.33 -8.11
C GLN A 789 36.23 -41.34 -9.62
N LEU A 790 35.51 -40.33 -10.10
CA LEU A 790 35.04 -40.22 -11.48
C LEU A 790 36.06 -39.52 -12.40
N LYS A 791 36.78 -38.52 -11.90
CA LYS A 791 37.80 -37.77 -12.68
C LYS A 791 39.17 -38.42 -12.65
N ASP A 792 39.52 -39.11 -11.55
CA ASP A 792 40.86 -39.66 -11.28
C ASP A 792 41.98 -38.58 -11.30
N ASP A 793 41.65 -37.34 -10.95
CA ASP A 793 42.55 -36.19 -10.94
C ASP A 793 42.40 -35.35 -9.67
N ILE A 794 43.53 -35.11 -8.99
CA ILE A 794 43.62 -34.30 -7.77
C ILE A 794 43.46 -32.79 -8.00
N SER A 795 43.27 -32.31 -9.23
CA SER A 795 42.88 -30.91 -9.48
C SER A 795 41.47 -30.58 -8.97
N TRP A 796 40.61 -31.59 -8.77
CA TRP A 796 39.20 -31.42 -8.40
C TRP A 796 38.94 -31.23 -6.90
N ILE A 797 39.92 -31.48 -6.02
CA ILE A 797 39.72 -31.48 -4.54
C ILE A 797 39.15 -30.14 -4.02
N GLU A 798 39.50 -29.01 -4.65
CA GLU A 798 39.02 -27.67 -4.26
C GLU A 798 37.72 -27.24 -4.95
N ALA A 799 37.14 -28.05 -5.84
CA ALA A 799 36.02 -27.64 -6.67
C ALA A 799 34.72 -27.42 -5.87
N GLY A 800 34.50 -28.20 -4.80
CA GLY A 800 33.41 -28.04 -3.85
C GLY A 800 33.46 -26.78 -2.96
N LEU A 801 34.58 -26.04 -2.92
CA LEU A 801 34.70 -24.84 -2.08
C LEU A 801 33.69 -23.73 -2.44
N ALA A 802 33.29 -23.63 -3.71
CA ALA A 802 32.28 -22.67 -4.16
C ALA A 802 30.93 -22.88 -3.47
N LEU A 803 30.54 -24.15 -3.23
CA LEU A 803 29.31 -24.50 -2.51
C LEU A 803 29.39 -24.09 -1.05
N LEU A 804 30.51 -24.37 -0.35
CA LEU A 804 30.68 -23.93 1.04
C LEU A 804 30.65 -22.41 1.20
N GLU A 805 31.21 -21.65 0.25
CA GLU A 805 31.11 -20.18 0.26
C GLU A 805 29.67 -19.70 0.09
N ASN A 806 28.95 -20.22 -0.91
CA ASN A 806 27.61 -19.77 -1.24
C ASN A 806 26.58 -20.17 -0.17
N GLU A 807 26.68 -21.40 0.38
CA GLU A 807 25.83 -21.89 1.48
C GLU A 807 26.19 -21.23 2.84
N CYS A 808 27.45 -20.83 3.07
CA CYS A 808 27.80 -20.05 4.27
C CYS A 808 27.31 -18.59 4.18
N GLU A 809 27.49 -17.93 3.02
CA GLU A 809 26.93 -16.57 2.81
C GLU A 809 25.42 -16.59 3.05
N LYS A 810 24.70 -17.54 2.43
CA LYS A 810 23.27 -17.77 2.63
C LYS A 810 22.91 -17.88 4.12
N ARG A 811 23.52 -18.80 4.88
CA ARG A 811 23.15 -19.01 6.30
C ARG A 811 23.40 -17.79 7.20
N VAL A 812 24.41 -16.96 6.90
CA VAL A 812 24.64 -15.71 7.66
C VAL A 812 23.63 -14.63 7.30
N LEU A 813 23.12 -14.62 6.06
CA LEU A 813 22.06 -13.71 5.64
C LEU A 813 20.68 -14.16 6.20
N GLU A 814 20.30 -15.42 5.99
CA GLU A 814 19.01 -15.99 6.43
C GLU A 814 18.85 -16.00 7.95
N GLY A 815 19.88 -16.39 8.71
CA GLY A 815 19.85 -16.43 10.18
C GLY A 815 19.96 -15.05 10.85
N GLY A 816 20.17 -13.99 10.07
CA GLY A 816 20.33 -12.61 10.53
C GLY A 816 21.56 -12.37 11.43
N ALA A 817 21.80 -11.10 11.77
CA ALA A 817 22.91 -10.69 12.64
C ALA A 817 22.67 -10.96 14.15
N TYR A 818 21.86 -11.97 14.49
CA TYR A 818 21.13 -12.06 15.76
C TYR A 818 21.70 -13.06 16.79
N GLY A 819 23.01 -12.96 17.05
CA GLY A 819 23.67 -13.69 18.15
C GLY A 819 24.42 -12.76 19.11
N GLY A 820 23.69 -12.21 20.08
CA GLY A 820 24.18 -11.14 20.97
C GLY A 820 25.54 -11.40 21.63
N GLY A 821 26.50 -10.49 21.43
CA GLY A 821 27.78 -10.42 22.13
C GLY A 821 28.83 -11.49 21.78
N GLN A 822 28.42 -12.70 21.39
CA GLN A 822 29.33 -13.83 21.18
C GLN A 822 29.44 -14.27 19.71
N PHE A 823 28.38 -14.16 18.89
CA PHE A 823 28.46 -14.46 17.44
C PHE A 823 29.03 -13.30 16.61
N GLY A 824 29.03 -12.06 17.09
CA GLY A 824 29.56 -10.92 16.32
C GLY A 824 31.00 -11.14 15.84
N LYS A 825 31.85 -11.75 16.69
CA LYS A 825 33.22 -12.13 16.33
C LYS A 825 33.30 -13.30 15.33
N THR A 826 32.31 -14.18 15.34
CA THR A 826 32.17 -15.25 14.34
C THR A 826 31.78 -14.66 12.99
N ILE A 827 30.85 -13.70 12.95
CA ILE A 827 30.46 -12.98 11.73
C ILE A 827 31.64 -12.18 11.16
N GLU A 828 32.43 -11.49 12.00
CA GLU A 828 33.69 -10.84 11.58
C GLU A 828 34.68 -11.83 10.94
N ALA A 829 34.82 -13.04 11.51
CA ALA A 829 35.71 -14.08 10.99
C ALA A 829 35.20 -14.70 9.67
N ILE A 830 33.89 -14.96 9.56
CA ILE A 830 33.24 -15.48 8.34
C ILE A 830 33.31 -14.44 7.22
N SER A 831 32.96 -13.18 7.50
CA SER A 831 33.08 -12.08 6.56
C SER A 831 34.53 -11.93 6.09
N SER A 832 35.51 -12.05 6.99
CA SER A 832 36.93 -12.05 6.62
C SER A 832 37.33 -13.23 5.71
N ALA A 833 36.77 -14.42 5.93
CA ALA A 833 37.07 -15.62 5.12
C ALA A 833 36.42 -15.58 3.73
N LEU A 834 35.21 -15.02 3.60
CA LEU A 834 34.53 -14.74 2.32
C LEU A 834 35.19 -13.57 1.56
N LYS A 835 35.61 -12.53 2.28
CA LYS A 835 36.27 -11.34 1.73
C LYS A 835 37.67 -11.64 1.21
N CYS A 836 38.40 -12.50 1.91
CA CYS A 836 39.78 -12.84 1.60
C CYS A 836 40.01 -14.37 1.69
N PRO A 837 39.62 -15.12 0.64
CA PRO A 837 39.85 -16.56 0.56
C PRO A 837 41.30 -16.95 0.86
N ASN A 838 41.49 -18.09 1.53
CA ASN A 838 42.78 -18.59 2.02
C ASN A 838 43.60 -17.57 2.84
N PHE A 839 42.97 -16.52 3.37
CA PHE A 839 43.61 -15.35 4.00
C PHE A 839 44.74 -14.78 3.12
N CYS A 840 44.47 -14.64 1.82
CA CYS A 840 45.42 -14.17 0.81
C CYS A 840 46.71 -15.01 0.74
N SER A 841 46.63 -16.30 1.06
CA SER A 841 47.75 -17.27 1.04
C SER A 841 48.98 -16.87 1.86
N GLY A 842 48.85 -15.90 2.77
CA GLY A 842 50.00 -15.24 3.43
C GLY A 842 50.85 -14.36 2.50
N ASN A 843 50.45 -14.18 1.24
CA ASN A 843 51.17 -13.49 0.17
C ASN A 843 50.51 -12.14 -0.24
N GLY A 844 49.61 -11.62 0.58
CA GLY A 844 48.96 -10.33 0.39
C GLY A 844 48.30 -9.81 1.66
N GLU A 845 47.78 -8.59 1.59
CA GLU A 845 46.99 -7.95 2.65
C GLU A 845 45.50 -8.01 2.29
N CYS A 846 44.63 -8.24 3.28
CA CYS A 846 43.19 -8.24 3.09
C CYS A 846 42.64 -6.81 3.09
N ALA A 847 41.99 -6.38 2.00
CA ALA A 847 41.42 -5.05 1.81
C ALA A 847 39.89 -5.11 1.59
N GLU A 848 39.24 -3.95 1.46
CA GLU A 848 37.77 -3.88 1.32
C GLU A 848 37.21 -4.63 0.10
N TRP A 849 37.97 -4.66 -0.99
CA TRP A 849 37.67 -5.35 -2.24
C TRP A 849 38.38 -6.72 -2.36
N GLY A 850 38.78 -7.30 -1.22
CA GLY A 850 39.49 -8.58 -1.15
C GLY A 850 41.02 -8.44 -1.15
N CYS A 851 41.74 -9.47 -1.63
CA CYS A 851 43.18 -9.59 -1.45
C CYS A 851 44.02 -8.64 -2.32
N ALA A 852 44.89 -7.86 -1.66
CA ALA A 852 45.92 -7.03 -2.28
C ALA A 852 47.28 -7.75 -2.22
N CYS A 853 47.66 -8.42 -3.32
CA CYS A 853 48.86 -9.27 -3.36
C CYS A 853 50.19 -8.49 -3.29
N PHE A 854 51.18 -9.08 -2.62
CA PHE A 854 52.54 -8.57 -2.60
C PHE A 854 53.23 -8.72 -3.96
N SER A 855 54.22 -7.86 -4.23
CA SER A 855 54.98 -7.87 -5.49
C SER A 855 55.64 -9.22 -5.76
N GLY A 856 55.21 -9.90 -6.82
CA GLY A 856 55.64 -11.26 -7.17
C GLY A 856 54.56 -12.31 -6.96
N PHE A 857 53.39 -11.93 -6.45
CA PHE A 857 52.18 -12.76 -6.36
C PHE A 857 51.00 -12.10 -7.09
N SER A 858 50.02 -12.94 -7.44
CA SER A 858 48.86 -12.64 -8.29
C SER A 858 47.76 -13.67 -8.04
N TYR A 859 46.61 -13.57 -8.72
CA TYR A 859 45.38 -14.36 -8.50
C TYR A 859 44.55 -13.84 -7.30
N TYR A 860 43.32 -14.36 -7.12
CA TYR A 860 42.34 -13.78 -6.20
C TYR A 860 42.65 -13.99 -4.72
N ASP A 861 43.41 -15.02 -4.38
CA ASP A 861 43.90 -15.34 -3.03
C ASP A 861 45.43 -15.23 -2.92
N CYS A 862 46.10 -14.60 -3.90
CA CYS A 862 47.55 -14.44 -3.96
C CYS A 862 48.40 -15.74 -3.96
N SER A 863 47.83 -16.90 -4.26
CA SER A 863 48.56 -18.18 -4.35
C SER A 863 49.56 -18.26 -5.53
N ILE A 864 49.32 -17.53 -6.63
CA ILE A 864 50.09 -17.70 -7.87
C ILE A 864 51.25 -16.70 -8.00
N LEU A 865 52.47 -17.23 -8.05
CA LEU A 865 53.69 -16.46 -8.35
C LEU A 865 53.64 -15.80 -9.73
N THR A 866 53.79 -14.48 -9.78
CA THR A 866 53.78 -13.70 -11.03
C THR A 866 54.97 -14.05 -11.90
N GLY A 867 54.72 -14.43 -13.16
CA GLY A 867 55.74 -14.85 -14.11
C GLY A 867 55.93 -16.37 -14.23
N LYS A 868 55.12 -17.19 -13.55
CA LYS A 868 55.12 -18.66 -13.73
C LYS A 868 54.41 -19.14 -15.02
N TYR A 869 53.74 -18.23 -15.74
CA TYR A 869 53.11 -18.47 -17.04
C TYR A 869 53.82 -17.66 -18.15
N ILE A 870 54.89 -18.24 -18.71
CA ILE A 870 55.37 -17.94 -20.07
C ILE A 870 55.78 -19.27 -20.74
N CYS A 871 54.76 -19.98 -21.24
CA CYS A 871 54.79 -20.93 -22.36
C CYS A 871 53.36 -21.00 -22.89
#